data_AF-A0A1Z4VMP3-F1
#
_entry.id   AF-A0A1Z4VMP3-F1
#
_cell.length_a   1.000
_cell.length_b   1.000
_cell.length_c   1.000
_cell.angle_alpha   90.00
_cell.angle_beta   90.00
_cell.angle_gamma   90.00
#
_symmetry.space_group_name_H-M   'P 1'
#
loop_
_entity.id
_entity.type
_entity.pdbx_description
1 polymer ?
#
loop_
_entity_poly.entity_id
_entity_poly.type
_entity_poly.pdbx_seq_one_letter_code
_entity_poly.pdbx_strand_id
1 'polypeptide(L)'
;MDTLQFIDINATTALILFLVGFVGGMVSGFIGSGGAFVLTPAMMSLGVPGVIAVASNMAHKFPKSLVGAIKRNRYGQVDIKLGLVMGVFAEAGVFFGKGLMVDIRDALGGAGTNLYVSAVFVVVLGIVGGFVLRDAIREKRGEATQGEPKQLNKVARWVRTLNIPGTMIHFKSINARISFIVIAPLGFATGMLASTIAVGGFIGVPAMIYILGLPALMASATELVIAFVMGMGGSLFYALDGFVDIRLAMIILAGSLFGIQIGAIGTTYVKDHVVKFVMATIMLLVLVSRFFYIPGYLGELGFTAELAPDTRSVLDGIGQGILAFALLFGAVMILKALMQGIREHRLATEAAAAAAPATPAVAPAAAEAGQLSPLGRFERFLVASDGSEFSAAAVREALGMAAKCGAEVHVMSLLATGAEHEALGESILKQELEMVQSNLDRIRTEAEAAGIKCQTHAIHGRAVDEEIVALADQVQADLIIMGRRGRRGLARLMLGHATAQVIGSAHCSVLVVPRAAHIEGRHLVLATDGSRYADAAAVTAARLAQFCDARVSVVSVTTPSHGPERRTEAQQAVDRVVEHMRNEGTEVEGLVQEGVPSEVITGLARERNADLIVTGSHGRSGLERVLIGSVSERILNETPCAVLVVKTG
;
A
#
# COMPACT_ATOMS: atom_id res chain seq x y z
N MET A 1 47.21 15.66 6.21
CA MET A 1 45.99 14.84 6.05
C MET A 1 45.34 14.77 7.41
N ASP A 2 44.35 15.62 7.66
CA ASP A 2 43.52 15.47 8.88
C ASP A 2 42.88 14.09 8.84
N THR A 3 43.18 13.26 9.84
CA THR A 3 42.54 11.94 9.98
C THR A 3 41.03 12.12 9.98
N LEU A 4 40.31 11.38 9.12
CA LEU A 4 38.85 11.32 9.11
C LEU A 4 38.35 10.89 10.50
N GLN A 5 38.05 11.85 11.37
CA GLN A 5 37.45 11.59 12.67
C GLN A 5 35.94 11.54 12.50
N PHE A 6 35.38 10.35 12.61
CA PHE A 6 33.96 10.17 12.81
C PHE A 6 33.56 10.61 14.22
N ILE A 7 32.30 11.02 14.39
CA ILE A 7 31.80 11.41 15.72
C ILE A 7 31.81 10.21 16.67
N ASP A 8 32.04 10.49 17.96
CA ASP A 8 31.85 9.52 19.02
C ASP A 8 30.36 9.37 19.34
N ILE A 9 29.85 8.15 19.16
CA ILE A 9 28.44 7.84 19.38
C ILE A 9 28.27 7.25 20.79
N ASN A 10 27.99 8.12 21.76
CA ASN A 10 27.53 7.71 23.09
C ASN A 10 26.01 7.43 23.09
N ALA A 11 25.48 6.91 24.20
CA ALA A 11 24.06 6.55 24.31
C ALA A 11 23.11 7.74 24.04
N THR A 12 23.46 8.94 24.51
CA THR A 12 22.66 10.15 24.28
C THR A 12 22.65 10.54 22.80
N THR A 13 23.81 10.52 22.15
CA THR A 13 23.94 10.84 20.73
C THR A 13 23.23 9.80 19.87
N ALA A 14 23.33 8.52 20.21
CA ALA A 14 22.58 7.44 19.56
C ALA A 14 21.07 7.65 19.68
N LEU A 15 20.56 8.02 20.86
CA LEU A 15 19.15 8.31 21.07
C LEU A 15 18.68 9.52 20.25
N ILE A 16 19.46 10.61 20.23
CA ILE A 16 19.14 11.79 19.41
C ILE A 16 19.12 11.42 17.93
N LEU A 17 20.11 10.69 17.44
CA LEU A 17 20.17 10.23 16.04
C LEU A 17 19.00 9.32 15.68
N PHE A 18 18.58 8.44 16.60
CA PHE A 18 17.38 7.62 16.42
C PHE A 18 16.12 8.49 16.32
N LEU A 19 15.95 9.48 17.21
CA LEU A 19 14.80 10.39 17.21
C LEU A 19 14.76 11.29 15.97
N VAL A 20 15.91 11.84 15.58
CA VAL A 20 16.08 12.59 14.33
C VAL A 20 15.76 11.69 13.14
N GLY A 21 16.22 10.44 13.15
CA GLY A 21 15.85 9.40 12.20
C GLY A 21 14.34 9.19 12.15
N PHE A 22 13.69 9.01 13.30
CA PHE A 22 12.25 8.82 13.42
C PHE A 22 11.46 9.99 12.84
N VAL A 23 11.78 11.23 13.21
CA VAL A 23 11.12 12.42 12.65
C VAL A 23 11.41 12.58 11.16
N GLY A 24 12.66 12.40 10.73
CA GLY A 24 13.02 12.39 9.31
C GLY A 24 12.28 11.31 8.54
N GLY A 25 12.04 10.15 9.16
CA GLY A 25 11.20 9.07 8.65
C GLY A 25 9.73 9.47 8.52
N MET A 26 9.15 10.10 9.54
CA MET A 26 7.77 10.62 9.48
C MET A 26 7.61 11.62 8.34
N VAL A 27 8.52 12.60 8.26
CA VAL A 27 8.56 13.58 7.16
C VAL A 27 8.71 12.88 5.80
N SER A 28 9.60 11.89 5.71
CA SER A 28 9.80 11.11 4.49
C SER A 28 8.56 10.30 4.08
N GLY A 29 7.87 9.66 5.02
CA GLY A 29 6.65 8.90 4.74
C GLY A 29 5.49 9.82 4.36
N PHE A 30 5.41 10.99 4.98
CA PHE A 30 4.37 11.98 4.77
C PHE A 30 4.52 12.76 3.47
N ILE A 31 5.76 12.98 3.00
CA ILE A 31 6.04 13.81 1.81
C ILE A 31 6.50 12.96 0.62
N GLY A 32 7.13 11.80 0.88
CA GLY A 32 7.72 10.96 -0.15
C GLY A 32 9.06 11.45 -0.72
N SER A 33 9.69 12.47 -0.12
CA SER A 33 10.95 13.08 -0.63
C SER A 33 12.24 12.62 0.08
N GLY A 34 12.14 11.64 0.99
CA GLY A 34 13.31 10.97 1.59
C GLY A 34 13.85 11.58 2.88
N GLY A 35 13.24 12.62 3.46
CA GLY A 35 13.60 13.21 4.78
C GLY A 35 15.00 13.83 4.89
N ALA A 36 15.83 13.65 3.85
CA ALA A 36 17.25 13.95 3.82
C ALA A 36 17.57 15.42 4.09
N PHE A 37 16.67 16.31 3.67
CA PHE A 37 16.81 17.75 3.85
C PHE A 37 16.77 18.19 5.32
N VAL A 38 16.22 17.37 6.21
CA VAL A 38 16.25 17.61 7.66
C VAL A 38 17.40 16.86 8.32
N LEU A 39 17.67 15.65 7.83
CA LEU A 39 18.69 14.74 8.37
C LEU A 39 20.12 15.30 8.23
N THR A 40 20.51 15.81 7.06
CA THR A 40 21.86 16.36 6.85
C THR A 40 22.15 17.54 7.79
N PRO A 41 21.30 18.59 7.86
CA PRO A 41 21.45 19.66 8.83
C PRO A 41 21.50 19.20 10.29
N ALA A 42 20.69 18.18 10.66
CA ALA A 42 20.67 17.65 12.01
C ALA A 42 21.97 16.94 12.38
N MET A 43 22.52 16.11 11.49
CA MET A 43 23.84 15.50 11.69
C MET A 43 24.93 16.55 11.81
N MET A 44 24.91 17.58 10.95
CA MET A 44 25.87 18.68 11.02
C MET A 44 25.77 19.48 12.31
N SER A 45 24.56 19.70 12.82
CA SER A 45 24.35 20.35 14.12
C SER A 45 24.85 19.52 15.30
N LEU A 46 25.00 18.19 15.13
CA LEU A 46 25.64 17.29 16.09
C LEU A 46 27.17 17.20 15.91
N GLY A 47 27.75 18.03 15.03
CA GLY A 47 29.19 18.07 14.79
C GLY A 47 29.69 17.15 13.68
N VAL A 48 28.80 16.47 12.94
CA VAL A 48 29.21 15.65 11.79
C VAL A 48 29.65 16.55 10.63
N PRO A 49 30.86 16.39 10.07
CA PRO A 49 31.30 17.16 8.90
C PRO A 49 30.34 17.00 7.72
N GLY A 50 30.14 18.05 6.93
CA GLY A 50 29.16 18.12 5.85
C GLY A 50 29.30 16.98 4.83
N VAL A 51 30.53 16.67 4.40
CA VAL A 51 30.79 15.54 3.48
C VAL A 51 30.38 14.18 4.09
N ILE A 52 30.67 13.95 5.38
CA ILE A 52 30.30 12.71 6.09
C ILE A 52 28.79 12.64 6.30
N ALA A 53 28.16 13.76 6.65
CA ALA A 53 26.72 13.85 6.82
C ALA A 53 26.00 13.51 5.51
N VAL A 54 26.44 14.07 4.38
CA VAL A 54 25.86 13.81 3.05
C VAL A 54 26.08 12.35 2.61
N ALA A 55 27.30 11.84 2.75
CA ALA A 55 27.64 10.45 2.43
C ALA A 55 26.84 9.44 3.27
N SER A 56 26.76 9.65 4.58
CA SER A 56 25.99 8.77 5.49
C SER A 56 24.49 8.87 5.21
N ASN A 57 24.00 10.04 4.81
CA ASN A 57 22.61 10.21 4.37
C ASN A 57 22.31 9.45 3.06
N MET A 58 23.26 9.34 2.13
CA MET A 58 23.09 8.50 0.93
C MET A 58 22.94 7.02 1.32
N ALA A 59 23.80 6.54 2.23
CA ALA A 59 23.80 5.16 2.73
C ALA A 59 22.48 4.75 3.39
N HIS A 60 21.86 5.65 4.15
CA HIS A 60 20.59 5.36 4.80
C HIS A 60 19.37 5.45 3.84
N LYS A 61 19.49 6.18 2.73
CA LYS A 61 18.37 6.50 1.81
C LYS A 61 18.12 5.42 0.77
N PHE A 62 19.17 4.77 0.27
CA PHE A 62 19.04 3.79 -0.82
C PHE A 62 18.16 2.58 -0.45
N PRO A 63 18.22 1.97 0.77
CA PRO A 63 17.43 0.78 1.09
C PRO A 63 15.93 1.08 1.14
N LYS A 64 15.58 2.25 1.68
CA LYS A 64 14.18 2.71 1.76
C LYS A 64 13.60 3.00 0.39
N SER A 65 14.41 3.61 -0.48
CA SER A 65 14.01 3.98 -1.83
C SER A 65 13.75 2.72 -2.67
N LEU A 66 14.55 1.66 -2.49
CA LEU A 66 14.29 0.35 -3.09
C LEU A 66 12.94 -0.24 -2.66
N VAL A 67 12.71 -0.35 -1.34
CA VAL A 67 11.47 -0.90 -0.79
C VAL A 67 10.26 -0.07 -1.24
N GLY A 68 10.38 1.25 -1.23
CA GLY A 68 9.36 2.18 -1.71
C GLY A 68 9.06 2.01 -3.19
N ALA A 69 10.09 1.92 -4.04
CA ALA A 69 9.95 1.72 -5.48
C ALA A 69 9.26 0.37 -5.79
N ILE A 70 9.69 -0.72 -5.14
CA ILE A 70 9.06 -2.05 -5.29
C ILE A 70 7.59 -1.99 -4.91
N LYS A 71 7.25 -1.35 -3.77
CA LYS A 71 5.88 -1.24 -3.29
C LYS A 71 5.01 -0.41 -4.25
N ARG A 72 5.49 0.76 -4.69
CA ARG A 72 4.73 1.65 -5.61
C ARG A 72 4.59 1.08 -7.02
N ASN A 73 5.57 0.29 -7.48
CA ASN A 73 5.50 -0.34 -8.79
C ASN A 73 4.34 -1.34 -8.90
N ARG A 74 4.00 -2.04 -7.81
CA ARG A 74 2.84 -2.96 -7.76
C ARG A 74 1.50 -2.26 -8.01
N TYR A 75 1.41 -0.96 -7.75
CA TYR A 75 0.23 -0.15 -8.03
C TYR A 75 0.25 0.50 -9.42
N GLY A 76 1.26 0.19 -10.26
CA GLY A 76 1.40 0.79 -11.60
C GLY A 76 1.80 2.26 -11.59
N GLN A 77 2.26 2.79 -10.46
CA GLN A 77 2.58 4.21 -10.27
C GLN A 77 4.02 4.56 -10.70
N VAL A 78 4.91 3.57 -10.80
CA VAL A 78 6.34 3.76 -11.06
C VAL A 78 6.64 3.52 -12.54
N ASP A 79 7.35 4.46 -13.18
CA ASP A 79 7.95 4.22 -14.49
C ASP A 79 9.42 3.80 -14.31
N ILE A 80 9.63 2.49 -14.18
CA ILE A 80 10.98 1.94 -13.96
C ILE A 80 11.93 2.36 -15.09
N LYS A 81 11.44 2.41 -16.34
CA LYS A 81 12.27 2.74 -17.49
C LYS A 81 12.75 4.19 -17.43
N LEU A 82 11.85 5.13 -17.15
CA LEU A 82 12.21 6.53 -16.94
C LEU A 82 13.16 6.67 -15.75
N GLY A 83 12.85 6.03 -14.63
CA GLY A 83 13.67 6.06 -13.42
C GLY A 83 15.09 5.55 -13.64
N LEU A 84 15.27 4.47 -14.40
CA LEU A 84 16.59 3.93 -14.72
C LEU A 84 17.35 4.83 -15.71
N VAL A 85 16.71 5.32 -16.78
CA VAL A 85 17.35 6.22 -17.75
C VAL A 85 17.81 7.51 -17.07
N MET A 86 16.94 8.16 -16.30
CA MET A 86 17.29 9.34 -15.55
C MET A 86 18.30 9.03 -14.44
N GLY A 87 18.22 7.84 -13.83
CA GLY A 87 19.14 7.32 -12.83
C GLY A 87 20.58 7.18 -13.33
N VAL A 88 20.80 6.74 -14.57
CA VAL A 88 22.14 6.67 -15.17
C VAL A 88 22.78 8.06 -15.26
N PHE A 89 22.04 9.06 -15.71
CA PHE A 89 22.53 10.43 -15.74
C PHE A 89 22.68 11.04 -14.35
N ALA A 90 21.81 10.66 -13.40
CA ALA A 90 21.97 11.01 -12.00
C ALA A 90 23.25 10.42 -11.41
N GLU A 91 23.64 9.20 -11.77
CA GLU A 91 24.90 8.63 -11.31
C GLU A 91 26.11 9.44 -11.80
N ALA A 92 26.11 9.89 -13.06
CA ALA A 92 27.14 10.80 -13.56
C ALA A 92 27.18 12.12 -12.75
N GLY A 93 26.01 12.65 -12.38
CA GLY A 93 25.90 13.78 -11.46
C GLY A 93 26.44 13.48 -10.08
N VAL A 94 26.22 12.27 -9.56
CA VAL A 94 26.74 11.83 -8.26
C VAL A 94 28.25 11.81 -8.25
N PHE A 95 28.87 11.24 -9.28
CA PHE A 95 30.32 11.24 -9.46
C PHE A 95 30.89 12.66 -9.46
N PHE A 96 30.31 13.56 -10.24
CA PHE A 96 30.73 14.97 -10.28
C PHE A 96 30.55 15.65 -8.92
N GLY A 97 29.38 15.50 -8.30
CA GLY A 97 29.07 16.10 -7.00
C GLY A 97 29.97 15.58 -5.87
N LYS A 98 30.35 14.30 -5.93
CA LYS A 98 31.30 13.68 -4.99
C LYS A 98 32.68 14.27 -5.19
N GLY A 99 33.16 14.35 -6.43
CA GLY A 99 34.41 15.03 -6.77
C GLY A 99 34.46 16.44 -6.20
N LEU A 100 33.42 17.24 -6.46
CA LEU A 100 33.30 18.60 -5.93
C LEU A 100 33.38 18.65 -4.40
N MET A 101 32.69 17.76 -3.69
CA MET A 101 32.71 17.73 -2.22
C MET A 101 34.08 17.32 -1.66
N VAL A 102 34.77 16.39 -2.32
CA VAL A 102 36.12 15.97 -1.94
C VAL A 102 37.13 17.07 -2.23
N ASP A 103 37.05 17.71 -3.39
CA ASP A 103 37.92 18.85 -3.75
C ASP A 103 37.75 20.01 -2.76
N ILE A 104 36.51 20.33 -2.36
CA ILE A 104 36.22 21.33 -1.32
C ILE A 104 36.79 20.89 0.03
N ARG A 105 36.67 19.61 0.39
CA ARG A 105 37.21 19.07 1.63
C ARG A 105 38.74 19.18 1.67
N ASP A 106 39.40 18.87 0.56
CA ASP A 106 40.85 18.89 0.46
C ASP A 106 41.40 20.31 0.44
N ALA A 107 40.69 21.25 -0.21
CA ALA A 107 41.11 22.64 -0.31
C ALA A 107 40.76 23.49 0.93
N LEU A 108 39.58 23.28 1.52
CA LEU A 108 38.97 24.16 2.54
C LEU A 108 38.58 23.42 3.83
N GLY A 109 38.93 22.14 3.97
CA GLY A 109 38.65 21.35 5.16
C GLY A 109 37.17 21.11 5.43
N GLY A 110 36.85 20.75 6.68
CA GLY A 110 35.47 20.48 7.10
C GLY A 110 34.56 21.70 7.02
N ALA A 111 35.08 22.86 7.43
CA ALA A 111 34.38 24.14 7.36
C ALA A 111 33.96 24.48 5.91
N GLY A 112 34.81 24.20 4.91
CA GLY A 112 34.48 24.36 3.49
C GLY A 112 33.27 23.54 3.06
N THR A 113 33.26 22.24 3.38
CA THR A 113 32.12 21.38 3.06
C THR A 113 30.86 21.78 3.83
N ASN A 114 31.00 22.24 5.07
CA ASN A 114 29.87 22.73 5.88
C ASN A 114 29.24 23.99 5.28
N LEU A 115 30.08 24.93 4.84
CA LEU A 115 29.66 26.16 4.18
C LEU A 115 28.94 25.85 2.88
N TYR A 116 29.53 25.01 2.02
CA TYR A 116 28.94 24.63 0.75
C TYR A 116 27.55 24.03 0.96
N VAL A 117 27.44 23.02 1.84
CA VAL A 117 26.16 22.36 2.12
C VAL A 117 25.14 23.39 2.61
N SER A 118 25.49 24.21 3.61
CA SER A 118 24.58 25.18 4.20
C SER A 118 24.12 26.26 3.22
N ALA A 119 25.03 26.76 2.38
CA ALA A 119 24.72 27.76 1.35
C ALA A 119 23.76 27.20 0.29
N VAL A 120 24.03 25.99 -0.23
CA VAL A 120 23.15 25.33 -1.20
C VAL A 120 21.80 25.00 -0.56
N PHE A 121 21.77 24.56 0.70
CA PHE A 121 20.52 24.33 1.43
C PHE A 121 19.67 25.61 1.52
N VAL A 122 20.27 26.76 1.85
CA VAL A 122 19.54 28.04 1.93
C VAL A 122 18.93 28.41 0.58
N VAL A 123 19.67 28.26 -0.52
CA VAL A 123 19.17 28.58 -1.86
C VAL A 123 18.06 27.60 -2.28
N VAL A 124 18.32 26.29 -2.21
CA VAL A 124 17.42 25.25 -2.71
C VAL A 124 16.13 25.19 -1.88
N LEU A 125 16.23 25.19 -0.54
CA LEU A 125 15.04 25.18 0.32
C LEU A 125 14.25 26.49 0.24
N GLY A 126 14.91 27.62 -0.06
CA GLY A 126 14.23 28.90 -0.25
C GLY A 126 13.36 28.88 -1.49
N ILE A 127 13.93 28.43 -2.61
CA ILE A 127 13.22 28.32 -3.89
C ILE A 127 12.12 27.27 -3.81
N VAL A 128 12.44 26.03 -3.42
CA VAL A 128 11.47 24.92 -3.44
C VAL A 128 10.45 25.09 -2.31
N GLY A 129 10.88 25.46 -1.11
CA GLY A 129 9.99 25.66 0.03
C GLY A 129 9.04 26.84 -0.19
N GLY A 130 9.53 27.96 -0.73
CA GLY A 130 8.69 29.10 -1.12
C GLY A 130 7.67 28.75 -2.19
N PHE A 131 8.06 27.98 -3.21
CA PHE A 131 7.15 27.50 -4.25
C PHE A 131 6.05 26.58 -3.69
N VAL A 132 6.43 25.59 -2.86
CA VAL A 132 5.49 24.65 -2.24
C VAL A 132 4.54 25.38 -1.29
N LEU A 133 5.02 26.37 -0.52
CA LEU A 133 4.18 27.18 0.35
C LEU A 133 3.14 27.97 -0.45
N ARG A 134 3.56 28.57 -1.58
CA ARG A 134 2.65 29.28 -2.48
C ARG A 134 1.59 28.35 -3.06
N ASP A 135 1.96 27.14 -3.47
CA ASP A 135 1.00 26.13 -3.96
C ASP A 135 0.00 25.74 -2.88
N ALA A 136 0.47 25.46 -1.65
CA ALA A 136 -0.39 25.14 -0.50
C ALA A 136 -1.41 26.25 -0.17
N ILE A 137 -0.98 27.52 -0.21
CA ILE A 137 -1.86 28.66 0.08
C ILE A 137 -2.91 28.84 -1.03
N ARG A 138 -2.52 28.71 -2.31
CA ARG A 138 -3.47 28.83 -3.44
C ARG A 138 -4.52 27.74 -3.41
N GLU A 139 -4.12 26.51 -3.11
CA GLU A 139 -5.03 25.37 -2.98
C GLU A 139 -6.00 25.55 -1.81
N LYS A 140 -5.52 26.03 -0.66
CA LYS A 140 -6.37 26.35 0.50
C LYS A 140 -7.40 27.45 0.19
N ARG A 141 -7.07 28.42 -0.66
CA ARG A 141 -7.98 29.53 -1.04
C ARG A 141 -9.03 29.13 -2.07
N GLY A 142 -9.01 27.90 -2.58
CA GLY A 142 -9.89 27.49 -3.68
C GLY A 142 -9.53 28.18 -5.01
N GLU A 143 -8.41 28.90 -5.07
CA GLU A 143 -7.85 29.48 -6.31
C GLU A 143 -7.13 28.42 -7.16
N ALA A 144 -6.98 27.21 -6.64
CA ALA A 144 -6.64 26.06 -7.46
C ALA A 144 -7.84 25.78 -8.37
N THR A 145 -7.67 26.01 -9.66
CA THR A 145 -8.65 25.69 -10.70
C THR A 145 -9.05 24.22 -10.57
N GLN A 146 -10.15 23.96 -9.87
CA GLN A 146 -10.76 22.64 -9.78
C GLN A 146 -11.38 22.37 -11.15
N GLY A 147 -10.85 21.36 -11.86
CA GLY A 147 -11.56 20.77 -13.00
C GLY A 147 -11.08 21.12 -14.41
N GLU A 148 -10.02 21.92 -14.62
CA GLU A 148 -9.37 21.93 -15.95
C GLU A 148 -8.27 20.85 -16.01
N PRO A 149 -8.24 19.99 -17.05
CA PRO A 149 -7.09 19.12 -17.26
C PRO A 149 -5.88 20.05 -17.36
N LYS A 150 -4.91 19.87 -16.45
CA LYS A 150 -3.72 20.71 -16.36
C LYS A 150 -3.07 20.69 -17.74
N GLN A 151 -3.38 21.68 -18.59
CA GLN A 151 -2.81 21.79 -19.92
C GLN A 151 -1.31 21.73 -19.70
N LEU A 152 -0.63 20.83 -20.42
CA LEU A 152 0.81 20.70 -20.32
C LEU A 152 1.41 22.10 -20.38
N ASN A 153 2.17 22.45 -19.35
CA ASN A 153 2.89 23.72 -19.29
C ASN A 153 3.63 23.93 -20.62
N LYS A 154 3.75 25.17 -21.07
CA LYS A 154 4.37 25.51 -22.38
C LYS A 154 5.72 24.79 -22.59
N VAL A 155 6.51 24.67 -21.51
CA VAL A 155 7.78 23.93 -21.48
C VAL A 155 7.59 22.43 -21.73
N ALA A 156 6.70 21.76 -21.02
CA ALA A 156 6.44 20.33 -21.21
C ALA A 156 5.89 20.02 -22.62
N ARG A 157 5.08 20.92 -23.18
CA ARG A 157 4.59 20.79 -24.57
C ARG A 157 5.73 20.93 -25.57
N TRP A 158 6.59 21.93 -25.38
CA TRP A 158 7.76 22.14 -26.22
C TRP A 158 8.74 20.96 -26.17
N VAL A 159 9.05 20.46 -24.97
CA VAL A 159 9.91 19.27 -24.79
C VAL A 159 9.37 18.06 -25.54
N ARG A 160 8.04 17.86 -25.56
CA ARG A 160 7.41 16.76 -26.30
C ARG A 160 7.42 16.94 -27.82
N THR A 161 7.56 18.17 -28.32
CA THR A 161 7.71 18.44 -29.76
C THR A 161 9.13 18.24 -30.27
N LEU A 162 10.14 18.19 -29.38
CA LEU A 162 11.52 17.93 -29.76
C LEU A 162 11.67 16.47 -30.21
N ASN A 163 11.89 16.28 -31.51
CA ASN A 163 12.17 14.98 -32.09
C ASN A 163 13.63 14.95 -32.58
N ILE A 164 14.50 14.32 -31.80
CA ILE A 164 15.91 14.16 -32.14
C ILE A 164 16.12 12.71 -32.59
N PRO A 165 16.49 12.46 -33.87
CA PRO A 165 16.70 11.11 -34.38
C PRO A 165 17.72 10.32 -33.55
N GLY A 166 17.41 9.05 -33.25
CA GLY A 166 18.31 8.15 -32.52
C GLY A 166 18.28 8.29 -30.98
N THR A 167 17.58 9.28 -30.41
CA THR A 167 17.60 9.51 -28.95
C THR A 167 16.22 9.38 -28.28
N MET A 168 15.19 9.03 -29.05
CA MET A 168 13.80 9.00 -28.60
C MET A 168 13.47 7.70 -27.85
N ILE A 169 13.00 7.83 -26.61
CA ILE A 169 12.57 6.71 -25.78
C ILE A 169 11.10 6.89 -25.40
N HIS A 170 10.30 5.85 -25.60
CA HIS A 170 8.91 5.83 -25.11
C HIS A 170 8.87 5.53 -23.60
N PHE A 171 8.14 6.36 -22.87
CA PHE A 171 7.91 6.25 -21.42
C PHE A 171 6.42 6.08 -21.11
N LYS A 172 6.10 5.08 -20.29
CA LYS A 172 4.72 4.68 -19.96
C LYS A 172 4.00 5.75 -19.16
N SER A 173 4.69 6.43 -18.25
CA SER A 173 4.14 7.49 -17.38
C SER A 173 3.67 8.73 -18.12
N ILE A 174 4.24 8.98 -19.30
CA ILE A 174 3.99 10.19 -20.11
C ILE A 174 3.13 9.85 -21.34
N ASN A 175 3.04 8.55 -21.68
CA ASN A 175 2.49 8.04 -22.92
C ASN A 175 3.01 8.79 -24.16
N ALA A 176 4.31 9.12 -24.15
CA ALA A 176 4.97 9.88 -25.20
C ALA A 176 6.42 9.43 -25.38
N ARG A 177 7.01 9.75 -26.54
CA ARG A 177 8.44 9.61 -26.78
C ARG A 177 9.14 10.90 -26.38
N ILE A 178 10.14 10.81 -25.50
CA ILE A 178 11.00 11.93 -25.12
C ILE A 178 12.45 11.57 -25.42
N SER A 179 13.22 12.54 -25.91
CA SER A 179 14.65 12.39 -26.13
C SER A 179 15.40 12.26 -24.80
N PHE A 180 16.26 11.25 -24.66
CA PHE A 180 17.10 11.13 -23.46
C PHE A 180 18.04 12.33 -23.27
N ILE A 181 18.33 13.11 -24.32
CA ILE A 181 19.13 14.34 -24.23
C ILE A 181 18.45 15.39 -23.33
N VAL A 182 17.12 15.43 -23.30
CA VAL A 182 16.38 16.33 -22.40
C VAL A 182 16.41 15.80 -20.96
N ILE A 183 16.44 14.48 -20.80
CA ILE A 183 16.47 13.81 -19.49
C ILE A 183 17.87 13.92 -18.86
N ALA A 184 18.93 13.90 -19.67
CA ALA A 184 20.32 13.92 -19.22
C ALA A 184 20.67 15.08 -18.26
N PRO A 185 20.43 16.36 -18.59
CA PRO A 185 20.73 17.47 -17.68
C PRO A 185 19.88 17.44 -16.41
N LEU A 186 18.64 16.94 -16.48
CA LEU A 186 17.75 16.80 -15.32
C LEU A 186 18.24 15.72 -14.36
N GLY A 187 18.61 14.56 -14.90
CA GLY A 187 19.24 13.47 -14.16
C GLY A 187 20.55 13.94 -13.52
N PHE A 188 21.46 14.51 -14.32
CA PHE A 188 22.74 15.02 -13.83
C PHE A 188 22.58 16.03 -12.68
N ALA A 189 21.70 17.03 -12.82
CA ALA A 189 21.45 18.01 -11.76
C ALA A 189 20.86 17.37 -10.49
N THR A 190 19.95 16.39 -10.67
CA THR A 190 19.35 15.63 -9.56
C THR A 190 20.41 14.85 -8.80
N GLY A 191 21.32 14.18 -9.52
CA GLY A 191 22.42 13.41 -8.94
C GLY A 191 23.48 14.27 -8.28
N MET A 192 23.86 15.38 -8.91
CA MET A 192 24.81 16.34 -8.33
C MET A 192 24.33 16.86 -6.98
N LEU A 193 23.08 17.32 -6.88
CA LEU A 193 22.54 17.76 -5.60
C LEU A 193 22.33 16.61 -4.61
N ALA A 194 21.95 15.41 -5.08
CA ALA A 194 21.91 14.24 -4.22
C ALA A 194 23.28 13.95 -3.59
N SER A 195 24.35 14.07 -4.36
CA SER A 195 25.71 13.79 -3.88
C SER A 195 26.31 14.93 -3.06
N THR A 196 25.92 16.19 -3.29
CA THR A 196 26.51 17.32 -2.56
C THR A 196 25.73 17.75 -1.33
N ILE A 197 24.40 17.53 -1.28
CA ILE A 197 23.56 17.92 -0.14
C ILE A 197 22.62 16.81 0.35
N ALA A 198 22.65 15.61 -0.24
CA ALA A 198 21.74 14.48 0.03
C ALA A 198 20.29 14.68 -0.44
N VAL A 199 20.02 15.71 -1.24
CA VAL A 199 18.65 16.16 -1.58
C VAL A 199 18.44 16.25 -3.09
N GLY A 200 18.41 15.11 -3.78
CA GLY A 200 18.17 15.06 -5.25
C GLY A 200 16.70 15.27 -5.66
N GLY A 201 15.77 14.55 -5.02
CA GLY A 201 14.36 14.54 -5.44
C GLY A 201 13.61 15.88 -5.34
N PHE A 202 14.18 16.87 -4.65
CA PHE A 202 13.63 18.24 -4.63
C PHE A 202 13.81 18.96 -5.96
N ILE A 203 14.71 18.50 -6.81
CA ILE A 203 14.80 18.91 -8.21
C ILE A 203 14.22 17.83 -9.13
N GLY A 204 14.52 16.55 -8.87
CA GLY A 204 14.05 15.44 -9.71
C GLY A 204 12.53 15.40 -9.88
N VAL A 205 11.78 15.51 -8.78
CA VAL A 205 10.31 15.47 -8.83
C VAL A 205 9.73 16.68 -9.54
N PRO A 206 10.06 17.95 -9.19
CA PRO A 206 9.57 19.11 -9.95
C PRO A 206 10.00 19.11 -11.42
N ALA A 207 11.21 18.65 -11.75
CA ALA A 207 11.66 18.55 -13.13
C ALA A 207 10.78 17.57 -13.93
N MET A 208 10.50 16.39 -13.38
CA MET A 208 9.57 15.43 -13.99
C MET A 208 8.17 16.01 -14.16
N ILE A 209 7.65 16.73 -13.18
CA ILE A 209 6.30 17.32 -13.23
C ILE A 209 6.22 18.46 -14.25
N TYR A 210 7.14 19.43 -14.19
CA TYR A 210 7.03 20.69 -14.92
C TYR A 210 7.72 20.70 -16.28
N ILE A 211 8.78 19.92 -16.44
CA ILE A 211 9.57 19.85 -17.68
C ILE A 211 9.15 18.65 -18.52
N LEU A 212 8.98 17.47 -17.92
CA LEU A 212 8.56 16.27 -18.65
C LEU A 212 7.01 16.10 -18.70
N GLY A 213 6.29 16.74 -17.78
CA GLY A 213 4.83 16.71 -17.73
C GLY A 213 4.29 15.41 -17.11
N LEU A 214 5.00 14.82 -16.15
CA LEU A 214 4.50 13.66 -15.41
C LEU A 214 3.40 14.07 -14.43
N PRO A 215 2.38 13.21 -14.22
CA PRO A 215 1.51 13.32 -13.05
C PRO A 215 2.34 13.32 -11.76
N ALA A 216 1.97 14.16 -10.79
CA ALA A 216 2.72 14.32 -9.54
C ALA A 216 2.92 12.98 -8.79
N LEU A 217 1.89 12.13 -8.77
CA LEU A 217 1.93 10.81 -8.18
C LEU A 217 2.98 9.90 -8.83
N MET A 218 3.05 9.89 -10.17
CA MET A 218 4.02 9.10 -10.93
C MET A 218 5.44 9.66 -10.82
N ALA A 219 5.59 10.99 -10.80
CA ALA A 219 6.88 11.63 -10.60
C ALA A 219 7.47 11.29 -9.21
N SER A 220 6.68 11.42 -8.15
CA SER A 220 7.09 11.04 -6.79
C SER A 220 7.44 9.54 -6.69
N ALA A 221 6.68 8.67 -7.36
CA ALA A 221 6.96 7.24 -7.36
C ALA A 221 8.21 6.86 -8.18
N THR A 222 8.40 7.48 -9.33
CA THR A 222 9.56 7.26 -10.22
C THR A 222 10.85 7.79 -9.60
N GLU A 223 10.78 8.88 -8.82
CA GLU A 223 11.91 9.39 -8.03
C GLU A 223 12.48 8.34 -7.07
N LEU A 224 11.68 7.39 -6.57
CA LEU A 224 12.20 6.33 -5.69
C LEU A 224 13.18 5.40 -6.42
N VAL A 225 12.99 5.20 -7.73
CA VAL A 225 13.94 4.43 -8.57
C VAL A 225 15.23 5.23 -8.74
N ILE A 226 15.11 6.52 -9.05
CA ILE A 226 16.27 7.42 -9.20
C ILE A 226 17.06 7.48 -7.89
N ALA A 227 16.37 7.68 -6.76
CA ALA A 227 16.92 7.72 -5.42
C ALA A 227 17.59 6.41 -4.98
N PHE A 228 17.09 5.27 -5.46
CA PHE A 228 17.75 3.98 -5.26
C PHE A 228 19.07 3.91 -6.04
N VAL A 229 19.06 4.25 -7.33
CA VAL A 229 20.27 4.23 -8.19
C VAL A 229 21.33 5.17 -7.64
N MET A 230 21.03 6.47 -7.55
CA MET A 230 21.98 7.48 -7.09
C MET A 230 22.37 7.30 -5.62
N GLY A 231 21.46 6.75 -4.80
CA GLY A 231 21.74 6.43 -3.40
C GLY A 231 22.72 5.27 -3.28
N MET A 232 22.55 4.20 -4.05
CA MET A 232 23.45 3.05 -4.04
C MET A 232 24.86 3.44 -4.53
N GLY A 233 24.93 4.07 -5.71
CA GLY A 233 26.20 4.48 -6.29
C GLY A 233 26.92 5.52 -5.45
N GLY A 234 26.21 6.56 -4.98
CA GLY A 234 26.76 7.56 -4.06
C GLY A 234 27.28 6.94 -2.76
N SER A 235 26.54 6.00 -2.16
CA SER A 235 26.98 5.31 -0.95
C SER A 235 28.27 4.53 -1.19
N LEU A 236 28.36 3.81 -2.32
CA LEU A 236 29.53 3.04 -2.67
C LEU A 236 30.74 3.96 -2.91
N PHE A 237 30.60 4.99 -3.74
CA PHE A 237 31.72 5.87 -4.10
C PHE A 237 32.22 6.73 -2.94
N TYR A 238 31.33 7.22 -2.07
CA TYR A 238 31.78 7.88 -0.84
C TYR A 238 32.38 6.91 0.18
N ALA A 239 31.91 5.66 0.23
CA ALA A 239 32.47 4.66 1.13
C ALA A 239 33.90 4.25 0.72
N LEU A 240 34.18 4.17 -0.60
CA LEU A 240 35.52 3.91 -1.12
C LEU A 240 36.56 4.96 -0.68
N ASP A 241 36.11 6.20 -0.52
CA ASP A 241 36.94 7.30 -0.01
C ASP A 241 36.93 7.42 1.53
N GLY A 242 36.18 6.56 2.22
CA GLY A 242 36.10 6.55 3.68
C GLY A 242 35.19 7.61 4.31
N PHE A 243 34.28 8.25 3.54
CA PHE A 243 33.40 9.30 4.06
C PHE A 243 32.08 8.81 4.66
N VAL A 244 31.74 7.52 4.53
CA VAL A 244 30.47 6.96 5.04
C VAL A 244 30.62 6.46 6.47
N ASP A 245 29.93 7.08 7.43
CA ASP A 245 29.76 6.51 8.78
C ASP A 245 28.56 5.56 8.79
N ILE A 246 28.83 4.25 8.68
CA ILE A 246 27.79 3.23 8.67
C ILE A 246 27.03 3.17 10.00
N ARG A 247 27.66 3.54 11.13
CA ARG A 247 27.03 3.50 12.46
C ARG A 247 25.92 4.54 12.52
N LEU A 248 26.23 5.76 12.07
CA LEU A 248 25.28 6.87 11.93
C LEU A 248 24.13 6.50 10.97
N ALA A 249 24.47 5.96 9.79
CA ALA A 249 23.49 5.56 8.79
C ALA A 249 22.51 4.50 9.33
N MET A 250 23.00 3.49 10.06
CA MET A 250 22.17 2.41 10.60
C MET A 250 21.25 2.87 11.74
N ILE A 251 21.71 3.73 12.65
CA ILE A 251 20.88 4.28 13.73
C ILE A 251 19.75 5.14 13.16
N ILE A 252 20.09 6.01 12.20
CA ILE A 252 19.11 6.85 11.49
C ILE A 252 18.13 5.96 10.71
N LEU A 253 18.62 4.95 10.00
CA LEU A 253 17.78 4.00 9.27
C LEU A 253 16.80 3.29 10.20
N ALA A 254 17.25 2.82 11.36
CA ALA A 254 16.39 2.18 12.36
C ALA A 254 15.23 3.10 12.80
N GLY A 255 15.54 4.32 13.27
CA GLY A 255 14.49 5.26 13.70
C GLY A 255 13.53 5.63 12.57
N SER A 256 14.09 5.90 11.40
CA SER A 256 13.32 6.34 10.25
C SER A 256 12.40 5.28 9.65
N LEU A 257 12.70 3.99 9.76
CA LEU A 257 11.79 2.93 9.33
C LEU A 257 10.48 2.93 10.13
N PHE A 258 10.53 3.23 11.44
CA PHE A 258 9.32 3.43 12.24
C PHE A 258 8.59 4.70 11.83
N GLY A 259 9.32 5.80 11.67
CA GLY A 259 8.75 7.08 11.27
C GLY A 259 8.02 7.02 9.93
N ILE A 260 8.58 6.33 8.93
CA ILE A 260 7.99 6.18 7.59
C ILE A 260 6.60 5.57 7.65
N GLN A 261 6.35 4.63 8.55
CA GLN A 261 5.03 3.99 8.67
C GLN A 261 3.97 5.00 9.10
N ILE A 262 4.27 5.80 10.13
CA ILE A 262 3.37 6.86 10.62
C ILE A 262 3.16 7.92 9.54
N GLY A 263 4.25 8.36 8.89
CA GLY A 263 4.19 9.34 7.81
C GLY A 263 3.32 8.88 6.64
N ALA A 264 3.48 7.61 6.22
CA ALA A 264 2.71 7.05 5.11
C ALA A 264 1.22 6.98 5.40
N ILE A 265 0.81 6.62 6.63
CA ILE A 265 -0.59 6.66 7.06
C ILE A 265 -1.11 8.11 7.04
N GLY A 266 -0.28 9.08 7.41
CA GLY A 266 -0.64 10.51 7.31
C GLY A 266 -1.13 10.92 5.91
N THR A 267 -0.51 10.40 4.84
CA THR A 267 -0.90 10.76 3.46
C THR A 267 -2.27 10.26 3.04
N THR A 268 -2.85 9.26 3.72
CA THR A 268 -4.16 8.70 3.35
C THR A 268 -5.33 9.42 4.02
N TYR A 269 -5.09 10.13 5.12
CA TYR A 269 -6.14 10.79 5.91
C TYR A 269 -6.05 12.33 5.90
N VAL A 270 -4.99 12.91 5.35
CA VAL A 270 -4.73 14.34 5.38
C VAL A 270 -4.86 14.96 3.99
N LYS A 271 -5.50 16.13 3.90
CA LYS A 271 -5.70 16.89 2.65
C LYS A 271 -4.36 17.35 2.05
N ASP A 272 -4.24 17.36 0.72
CA ASP A 272 -3.00 17.66 -0.01
C ASP A 272 -2.39 19.04 0.35
N HIS A 273 -3.21 20.11 0.39
CA HIS A 273 -2.74 21.42 0.84
C HIS A 273 -2.14 21.45 2.26
N VAL A 274 -2.62 20.61 3.19
CA VAL A 274 -2.06 20.51 4.55
C VAL A 274 -0.70 19.83 4.51
N VAL A 275 -0.56 18.76 3.70
CA VAL A 275 0.72 18.08 3.48
C VAL A 275 1.77 19.06 2.94
N LYS A 276 1.40 19.83 1.90
CA LYS A 276 2.28 20.85 1.32
C LYS A 276 2.64 21.96 2.30
N PHE A 277 1.68 22.42 3.11
CA PHE A 277 1.93 23.45 4.12
C PHE A 277 2.92 22.98 5.19
N VAL A 278 2.76 21.77 5.73
CA VAL A 278 3.68 21.18 6.71
C VAL A 278 5.07 21.03 6.11
N MET A 279 5.18 20.47 4.91
CA MET A 279 6.43 20.34 4.16
C MET A 279 7.16 21.68 4.02
N ALA A 280 6.49 22.69 3.46
CA ALA A 280 7.10 23.97 3.20
C ALA A 280 7.55 24.67 4.49
N THR A 281 6.75 24.54 5.56
CA THR A 281 7.11 25.11 6.87
C THR A 281 8.40 24.49 7.42
N ILE A 282 8.52 23.16 7.40
CA ILE A 282 9.74 22.48 7.87
C ILE A 282 10.94 22.90 7.01
N MET A 283 10.79 22.94 5.69
CA MET A 283 11.87 23.36 4.77
C MET A 283 12.35 24.78 5.06
N LEU A 284 11.43 25.74 5.23
CA LEU A 284 11.78 27.13 5.48
C LEU A 284 12.40 27.31 6.87
N LEU A 285 11.97 26.56 7.89
CA LEU A 285 12.62 26.58 9.20
C LEU A 285 14.04 25.99 9.13
N VAL A 286 14.24 24.89 8.41
CA VAL A 286 15.58 24.31 8.21
C VAL A 286 16.50 25.27 7.45
N LEU A 287 15.96 26.00 6.46
CA LEU A 287 16.68 27.08 5.79
C LEU A 287 17.16 28.13 6.79
N VAL A 288 16.26 28.63 7.64
CA VAL A 288 16.61 29.66 8.63
C VAL A 288 17.66 29.12 9.59
N SER A 289 17.55 27.86 10.03
CA SER A 289 18.59 27.20 10.82
C SER A 289 19.95 27.25 10.13
N ARG A 290 20.05 26.83 8.85
CA ARG A 290 21.33 26.84 8.10
C ARG A 290 21.88 28.23 7.85
N PHE A 291 21.01 29.23 7.66
CA PHE A 291 21.43 30.61 7.48
C PHE A 291 22.28 31.12 8.65
N PHE A 292 21.91 30.79 9.89
CA PHE A 292 22.65 31.23 11.08
C PHE A 292 24.06 30.62 11.22
N TYR A 293 24.33 29.48 10.60
CA TYR A 293 25.66 28.84 10.62
C TYR A 293 26.64 29.43 9.60
N ILE A 294 26.14 30.03 8.52
CA ILE A 294 26.97 30.52 7.40
C ILE A 294 28.02 31.55 7.86
N PRO A 295 27.69 32.57 8.68
CA PRO A 295 28.69 33.52 9.18
C PRO A 295 29.84 32.85 9.95
N GLY A 296 29.54 31.82 10.75
CA GLY A 296 30.54 31.04 11.48
C GLY A 296 31.53 30.38 10.53
N TYR A 297 31.03 29.69 9.51
CA TYR A 297 31.89 29.03 8.52
C TYR A 297 32.69 30.00 7.65
N LEU A 298 32.14 31.17 7.31
CA LEU A 298 32.87 32.21 6.56
C LEU A 298 34.04 32.78 7.38
N GLY A 299 33.84 32.97 8.69
CA GLY A 299 34.90 33.36 9.61
C GLY A 299 36.00 32.31 9.72
N GLU A 300 35.64 31.04 9.90
CA GLU A 300 36.61 29.93 9.97
C GLU A 300 37.50 29.79 8.72
N LEU A 301 36.95 30.14 7.56
CA LEU A 301 37.67 30.06 6.28
C LEU A 301 38.44 31.35 5.94
N GLY A 302 38.35 32.38 6.79
CA GLY A 302 39.01 33.66 6.58
C GLY A 302 38.39 34.53 5.48
N PHE A 303 37.17 34.23 5.03
CA PHE A 303 36.44 35.06 4.04
C PHE A 303 35.84 36.32 4.66
N THR A 304 35.57 36.30 5.96
CA THR A 304 35.12 37.45 6.76
C THR A 304 35.95 37.53 8.04
N ALA A 305 35.86 38.65 8.77
CA ALA A 305 36.43 38.72 10.11
C ALA A 305 35.90 37.57 10.99
N GLU A 306 36.80 36.94 11.74
CA GLU A 306 36.41 35.89 12.68
C GLU A 306 35.41 36.44 13.70
N LEU A 307 34.30 35.74 13.87
CA LEU A 307 33.29 36.09 14.86
C LEU A 307 33.84 35.85 16.26
N ALA A 308 33.56 36.77 17.18
CA ALA A 308 33.84 36.55 18.59
C ALA A 308 33.22 35.22 19.05
N PRO A 309 33.90 34.41 19.88
CA PRO A 309 33.44 33.08 20.28
C PRO A 309 32.00 33.08 20.84
N ASP A 310 31.65 34.11 21.61
CA ASP A 310 30.31 34.28 22.17
C ASP A 310 29.27 34.53 21.08
N THR A 311 29.56 35.40 20.12
CA THR A 311 28.66 35.67 18.98
C THR A 311 28.45 34.42 18.14
N ARG A 312 29.51 33.66 17.88
CA ARG A 312 29.42 32.40 17.14
C ARG A 312 28.57 31.37 17.89
N SER A 313 28.83 31.16 19.17
CA SER A 313 28.08 30.24 20.02
C SER A 313 26.58 30.58 20.04
N VAL A 314 26.25 31.87 20.13
CA VAL A 314 24.86 32.35 20.06
C VAL A 314 24.21 32.05 18.70
N LEU A 315 24.89 32.33 17.59
CA LEU A 315 24.36 32.04 16.24
C LEU A 315 24.16 30.53 16.03
N ASP A 316 25.15 29.71 16.39
CA ASP A 316 25.08 28.26 16.30
C ASP A 316 23.92 27.73 17.17
N GLY A 317 23.77 28.25 18.39
CA GLY A 317 22.67 27.91 19.30
C GLY A 317 21.28 28.28 18.76
N ILE A 318 21.14 29.44 18.11
CA ILE A 318 19.91 29.83 17.40
C ILE A 318 19.63 28.84 16.27
N GLY A 319 20.65 28.53 15.46
CA GLY A 319 20.57 27.55 14.38
C GLY A 319 20.10 26.17 14.86
N GLN A 320 20.68 25.66 15.95
CA GLN A 320 20.27 24.38 16.58
C GLN A 320 18.84 24.45 17.11
N GLY A 321 18.49 25.52 17.83
CA GLY A 321 17.16 25.71 18.41
C GLY A 321 16.06 25.73 17.36
N ILE A 322 16.28 26.44 16.24
CA ILE A 322 15.33 26.49 15.13
C ILE A 322 15.17 25.11 14.47
N LEU A 323 16.26 24.35 14.32
CA LEU A 323 16.19 23.01 13.74
C LEU A 323 15.44 22.03 14.65
N ALA A 324 15.72 22.05 15.95
CA ALA A 324 15.02 21.24 16.94
C ALA A 324 13.52 21.60 16.97
N PHE A 325 13.20 22.89 16.92
CA PHE A 325 11.83 23.37 16.78
C PHE A 325 11.18 22.88 15.49
N ALA A 326 11.85 22.96 14.34
CA ALA A 326 11.34 22.49 13.05
C ALA A 326 10.98 20.99 13.07
N LEU A 327 11.85 20.18 13.67
CA LEU A 327 11.65 18.74 13.85
C LEU A 327 10.44 18.44 14.75
N LEU A 328 10.40 19.07 15.93
CA LEU A 328 9.33 18.85 16.90
C LEU A 328 7.98 19.36 16.37
N PHE A 329 7.96 20.59 15.85
CA PHE A 329 6.78 21.20 15.26
C PHE A 329 6.27 20.38 14.06
N GLY A 330 7.17 19.92 13.20
CA GLY A 330 6.85 19.04 12.08
C GLY A 330 6.21 17.73 12.54
N ALA A 331 6.79 17.06 13.53
CA ALA A 331 6.24 15.82 14.09
C ALA A 331 4.84 16.04 14.69
N VAL A 332 4.66 17.09 15.51
CA VAL A 332 3.37 17.43 16.13
C VAL A 332 2.32 17.78 15.08
N MET A 333 2.68 18.55 14.06
CA MET A 333 1.77 18.90 12.96
C MET A 333 1.32 17.68 12.18
N ILE A 334 2.24 16.75 11.85
CA ILE A 334 1.91 15.50 11.16
C ILE A 334 0.96 14.66 12.02
N LEU A 335 1.27 14.47 13.30
CA LEU A 335 0.44 13.68 14.21
C LEU A 335 -0.94 14.30 14.43
N LYS A 336 -1.01 15.63 14.62
CA LYS A 336 -2.28 16.36 14.77
C LYS A 336 -3.13 16.27 13.51
N ALA A 337 -2.54 16.48 12.34
CA ALA A 337 -3.23 16.36 11.07
C ALA A 337 -3.75 14.93 10.86
N LEU A 338 -2.96 13.92 11.21
CA LEU A 338 -3.38 12.52 11.13
C LEU A 338 -4.55 12.21 12.07
N MET A 339 -4.46 12.58 13.35
CA MET A 339 -5.54 12.35 14.33
C MET A 339 -6.83 13.06 13.90
N GLN A 340 -6.72 14.29 13.40
CA GLN A 340 -7.86 15.04 12.88
C GLN A 340 -8.45 14.38 11.64
N GLY A 341 -7.61 13.97 10.68
CA GLY A 341 -8.05 13.29 9.46
C GLY A 341 -8.74 11.96 9.73
N ILE A 342 -8.22 11.14 10.66
CA ILE A 342 -8.87 9.90 11.10
C ILE A 342 -10.21 10.21 11.76
N ARG A 343 -10.28 11.23 12.62
CA ARG A 343 -11.52 11.63 13.29
C ARG A 343 -12.56 12.14 12.29
N GLU A 344 -12.17 12.99 11.35
CA GLU A 344 -13.04 13.51 10.29
C GLU A 344 -13.55 12.37 9.42
N HIS A 345 -12.68 11.43 9.03
CA HIS A 345 -13.08 10.25 8.28
C HIS A 345 -14.08 9.39 9.08
N ARG A 346 -13.81 9.13 10.36
CA ARG A 346 -14.72 8.36 11.23
C ARG A 346 -16.08 9.04 11.38
N LEU A 347 -16.10 10.35 11.65
CA LEU A 347 -17.32 11.13 11.76
C LEU A 347 -18.07 11.19 10.42
N ALA A 348 -17.36 11.27 9.29
CA ALA A 348 -17.97 11.23 7.97
C ALA A 348 -18.55 9.83 7.66
N THR A 349 -17.90 8.75 8.08
CA THR A 349 -18.43 7.38 7.98
C THR A 349 -19.65 7.19 8.88
N GLU A 350 -19.61 7.67 10.13
CA GLU A 350 -20.72 7.63 11.08
C GLU A 350 -21.89 8.52 10.61
N ALA A 351 -21.62 9.71 10.08
CA ALA A 351 -22.62 10.60 9.50
C ALA A 351 -23.20 10.05 8.19
N ALA A 352 -22.40 9.39 7.35
CA ALA A 352 -22.90 8.70 6.16
C ALA A 352 -23.77 7.48 6.53
N ALA A 353 -23.42 6.76 7.60
CA ALA A 353 -24.26 5.69 8.15
C ALA A 353 -25.55 6.24 8.77
N ALA A 354 -25.53 7.43 9.37
CA ALA A 354 -26.70 8.08 9.97
C ALA A 354 -27.57 8.86 8.96
N ALA A 355 -26.98 9.36 7.87
CA ALA A 355 -27.65 10.06 6.77
C ALA A 355 -28.00 9.13 5.61
N ALA A 356 -27.64 7.85 5.71
CA ALA A 356 -28.21 6.82 4.86
C ALA A 356 -29.74 6.93 4.98
N PRO A 357 -30.48 7.13 3.87
CA PRO A 357 -31.91 7.22 3.94
C PRO A 357 -32.41 5.96 4.65
N ALA A 358 -33.29 6.13 5.64
CA ALA A 358 -34.18 5.04 6.02
C ALA A 358 -34.77 4.55 4.70
N THR A 359 -34.42 3.32 4.33
CA THR A 359 -35.02 2.64 3.17
C THR A 359 -36.50 2.97 3.20
N PRO A 360 -37.06 3.56 2.13
CA PRO A 360 -38.49 3.80 2.12
C PRO A 360 -39.11 2.46 2.47
N ALA A 361 -39.96 2.45 3.50
CA ALA A 361 -40.80 1.31 3.77
C ALA A 361 -41.53 1.04 2.47
N VAL A 362 -41.06 0.03 1.73
CA VAL A 362 -41.69 -0.44 0.52
C VAL A 362 -43.05 -0.87 1.04
N ALA A 363 -44.08 -0.07 0.73
CA ALA A 363 -45.46 -0.49 0.88
C ALA A 363 -45.55 -1.91 0.30
N PRO A 364 -46.17 -2.87 1.00
CA PRO A 364 -46.12 -4.27 0.60
C PRO A 364 -46.76 -4.37 -0.78
N ALA A 365 -45.91 -4.34 -1.81
CA ALA A 365 -46.27 -4.77 -3.12
C ALA A 365 -46.59 -6.25 -2.92
N ALA A 366 -47.84 -6.60 -3.21
CA ALA A 366 -48.27 -7.98 -3.34
C ALA A 366 -47.47 -8.62 -4.48
N ALA A 367 -46.25 -9.03 -4.14
CA ALA A 367 -45.37 -9.86 -4.91
C ALA A 367 -45.09 -11.03 -3.96
N GLU A 368 -45.48 -12.21 -4.42
CA GLU A 368 -45.26 -13.48 -3.75
C GLU A 368 -43.89 -13.47 -3.06
N ALA A 369 -43.87 -13.83 -1.78
CA ALA A 369 -42.64 -14.07 -1.04
C ALA A 369 -41.81 -15.09 -1.82
N GLY A 370 -40.88 -14.61 -2.66
CA GLY A 370 -39.94 -15.44 -3.35
C GLY A 370 -39.13 -16.16 -2.30
N GLN A 371 -39.42 -17.45 -2.12
CA GLN A 371 -38.64 -18.35 -1.28
C GLN A 371 -37.15 -18.17 -1.65
N LEU A 372 -36.38 -17.53 -0.76
CA LEU A 372 -34.93 -17.60 -0.82
C LEU A 372 -34.52 -19.09 -0.82
N SER A 373 -33.56 -19.42 -1.68
CA SER A 373 -33.30 -20.79 -2.15
C SER A 373 -33.07 -21.80 -1.02
N PRO A 374 -33.58 -23.04 -1.10
CA PRO A 374 -33.21 -24.14 -0.24
C PRO A 374 -31.71 -24.42 -0.36
N LEU A 375 -31.06 -24.65 0.77
CA LEU A 375 -29.64 -24.97 0.91
C LEU A 375 -29.14 -25.93 -0.19
N GLY A 376 -28.08 -25.55 -0.90
CA GLY A 376 -27.33 -26.46 -1.78
C GLY A 376 -27.89 -26.69 -3.20
N ARG A 377 -28.58 -25.72 -3.81
CA ARG A 377 -29.01 -25.81 -5.23
C ARG A 377 -27.86 -25.73 -6.24
N PHE A 378 -26.89 -24.85 -6.00
CA PHE A 378 -25.76 -24.60 -6.89
C PHE A 378 -26.16 -24.37 -8.37
N GLU A 379 -27.26 -23.63 -8.61
CA GLU A 379 -27.79 -23.34 -9.94
C GLU A 379 -27.27 -22.00 -10.47
N ARG A 380 -27.03 -21.02 -9.59
CA ARG A 380 -26.54 -19.67 -9.96
C ARG A 380 -25.38 -19.21 -9.10
N PHE A 381 -24.25 -18.91 -9.74
CA PHE A 381 -23.06 -18.39 -9.09
C PHE A 381 -22.87 -16.91 -9.40
N LEU A 382 -22.48 -16.12 -8.39
CA LEU A 382 -21.94 -14.78 -8.59
C LEU A 382 -20.45 -14.78 -8.32
N VAL A 383 -19.65 -14.43 -9.32
CA VAL A 383 -18.19 -14.37 -9.23
C VAL A 383 -17.72 -12.92 -9.21
N ALA A 384 -17.07 -12.50 -8.14
CA ALA A 384 -16.49 -11.16 -8.03
C ALA A 384 -15.06 -11.13 -8.61
N SER A 385 -14.85 -10.34 -9.67
CA SER A 385 -13.56 -10.20 -10.35
C SER A 385 -13.08 -8.75 -10.44
N ASP A 386 -11.86 -8.51 -9.97
CA ASP A 386 -11.16 -7.21 -10.04
C ASP A 386 -9.95 -7.25 -10.98
N GLY A 387 -9.84 -8.30 -11.81
CA GLY A 387 -8.72 -8.53 -12.73
C GLY A 387 -7.38 -8.85 -12.06
N SER A 388 -7.35 -9.04 -10.74
CA SER A 388 -6.14 -9.44 -10.02
C SER A 388 -5.89 -10.95 -10.08
N GLU A 389 -4.66 -11.38 -9.77
CA GLU A 389 -4.33 -12.81 -9.66
C GLU A 389 -5.17 -13.53 -8.58
N PHE A 390 -5.71 -12.81 -7.60
CA PHE A 390 -6.55 -13.38 -6.55
C PHE A 390 -7.96 -13.69 -7.06
N SER A 391 -8.55 -12.79 -7.84
CA SER A 391 -9.85 -13.05 -8.47
C SER A 391 -9.73 -13.99 -9.67
N ALA A 392 -8.59 -14.07 -10.34
CA ALA A 392 -8.34 -15.05 -11.40
C ALA A 392 -8.47 -16.50 -10.89
N ALA A 393 -7.99 -16.80 -9.68
CA ALA A 393 -8.20 -18.11 -9.05
C ALA A 393 -9.69 -18.36 -8.78
N ALA A 394 -10.40 -17.38 -8.21
CA ALA A 394 -11.83 -17.49 -7.96
C ALA A 394 -12.64 -17.74 -9.24
N VAL A 395 -12.31 -17.06 -10.34
CA VAL A 395 -12.95 -17.29 -11.65
C VAL A 395 -12.69 -18.70 -12.15
N ARG A 396 -11.43 -19.16 -12.15
CA ARG A 396 -11.08 -20.48 -12.64
C ARG A 396 -11.82 -21.58 -11.87
N GLU A 397 -11.81 -21.51 -10.53
CA GLU A 397 -12.49 -22.50 -9.70
C GLU A 397 -14.02 -22.40 -9.82
N ALA A 398 -14.57 -21.20 -9.98
CA ALA A 398 -16.00 -21.00 -10.24
C ALA A 398 -16.46 -21.67 -11.54
N LEU A 399 -15.71 -21.49 -12.64
CA LEU A 399 -16.02 -22.13 -13.91
C LEU A 399 -15.88 -23.65 -13.82
N GLY A 400 -14.83 -24.15 -13.17
CA GLY A 400 -14.64 -25.58 -12.94
C GLY A 400 -15.78 -26.22 -12.13
N MET A 401 -16.24 -25.53 -11.08
CA MET A 401 -17.40 -25.98 -10.29
C MET A 401 -18.70 -25.89 -11.10
N ALA A 402 -18.92 -24.80 -11.82
CA ALA A 402 -20.13 -24.59 -12.62
C ALA A 402 -20.28 -25.65 -13.72
N ALA A 403 -19.18 -26.08 -14.34
CA ALA A 403 -19.19 -27.17 -15.30
C ALA A 403 -19.65 -28.51 -14.70
N LYS A 404 -19.38 -28.77 -13.41
CA LYS A 404 -19.77 -30.01 -12.74
C LYS A 404 -21.23 -30.01 -12.29
N CYS A 405 -21.73 -28.88 -11.78
CA CYS A 405 -23.11 -28.78 -11.28
C CYS A 405 -24.10 -28.21 -12.30
N GLY A 406 -23.63 -27.77 -13.48
CA GLY A 406 -24.49 -27.15 -14.51
C GLY A 406 -24.98 -25.74 -14.14
N ALA A 407 -24.21 -25.00 -13.33
CA ALA A 407 -24.61 -23.66 -12.87
C ALA A 407 -24.50 -22.60 -13.97
N GLU A 408 -25.41 -21.63 -13.94
CA GLU A 408 -25.26 -20.35 -14.62
C GLU A 408 -24.31 -19.44 -13.80
N VAL A 409 -23.39 -18.79 -14.50
CA VAL A 409 -22.37 -17.94 -13.87
C VAL A 409 -22.63 -16.47 -14.21
N HIS A 410 -22.83 -15.66 -13.18
CA HIS A 410 -22.80 -14.21 -13.26
C HIS A 410 -21.41 -13.73 -12.82
N VAL A 411 -20.73 -12.95 -13.65
CA VAL A 411 -19.41 -12.39 -13.34
C VAL A 411 -19.55 -10.91 -13.17
N MET A 412 -19.15 -10.37 -12.03
CA MET A 412 -19.17 -8.95 -11.76
C MET A 412 -17.78 -8.35 -11.65
N SER A 413 -17.65 -7.11 -12.09
CA SER A 413 -16.46 -6.30 -11.87
C SER A 413 -16.85 -4.88 -11.53
N LEU A 414 -16.25 -4.33 -10.47
CA LEU A 414 -16.61 -3.03 -9.94
C LEU A 414 -15.68 -1.93 -10.48
N LEU A 415 -16.28 -0.87 -10.99
CA LEU A 415 -15.67 0.44 -11.14
C LEU A 415 -15.92 1.27 -9.89
N ALA A 416 -14.86 1.46 -9.09
CA ALA A 416 -14.94 2.23 -7.86
C ALA A 416 -15.20 3.72 -8.15
N THR A 417 -16.27 4.30 -7.62
CA THR A 417 -16.65 5.71 -7.82
C THR A 417 -16.39 6.55 -6.56
N GLY A 418 -15.13 6.75 -6.19
CA GLY A 418 -14.73 7.65 -5.09
C GLY A 418 -14.54 9.10 -5.53
N ALA A 419 -14.43 10.04 -4.56
CA ALA A 419 -14.06 11.44 -4.83
C ALA A 419 -12.68 11.57 -5.53
N GLU A 420 -11.81 10.56 -5.39
CA GLU A 420 -10.55 10.42 -6.13
C GLU A 420 -10.76 10.05 -7.61
N HIS A 421 -11.84 9.33 -7.94
CA HIS A 421 -12.21 8.89 -9.29
C HIS A 421 -12.97 9.94 -10.08
N GLU A 422 -13.78 10.78 -9.43
CA GLU A 422 -14.41 11.94 -10.06
C GLU A 422 -13.38 13.01 -10.50
N ALA A 423 -12.18 13.01 -9.89
CA ALA A 423 -11.06 13.87 -10.28
C ALA A 423 -10.21 13.29 -11.44
N LEU A 424 -10.42 12.03 -11.82
CA LEU A 424 -9.76 11.40 -12.96
C LEU A 424 -10.55 11.78 -14.21
N GLY A 425 -9.95 12.59 -15.10
CA GLY A 425 -10.62 13.06 -16.33
C GLY A 425 -11.20 11.92 -17.17
N GLU A 426 -12.21 12.23 -18.01
CA GLU A 426 -13.00 11.26 -18.80
C GLU A 426 -12.18 10.17 -19.50
N SER A 427 -10.95 10.47 -19.93
CA SER A 427 -10.05 9.49 -20.56
C SER A 427 -9.62 8.33 -19.65
N ILE A 428 -9.41 8.60 -18.35
CA ILE A 428 -8.99 7.56 -17.39
C ILE A 428 -10.18 6.70 -17.01
N LEU A 429 -11.36 7.31 -16.80
CA LEU A 429 -12.59 6.57 -16.57
C LEU A 429 -12.93 5.68 -17.77
N LYS A 430 -12.76 6.19 -19.00
CA LYS A 430 -12.91 5.40 -20.22
C LYS A 430 -11.91 4.25 -20.29
N GLN A 431 -10.65 4.47 -19.92
CA GLN A 431 -9.64 3.42 -19.89
C GLN A 431 -9.92 2.37 -18.81
N GLU A 432 -10.41 2.76 -17.63
CA GLU A 432 -10.83 1.81 -16.59
C GLU A 432 -12.06 1.00 -17.01
N LEU A 433 -13.03 1.64 -17.66
CA LEU A 433 -14.16 0.97 -18.29
C LEU A 433 -13.71 -0.05 -19.33
N GLU A 434 -12.80 0.33 -20.23
CA GLU A 434 -12.23 -0.56 -21.24
C GLU A 434 -11.48 -1.74 -20.60
N MET A 435 -10.72 -1.52 -19.52
CA MET A 435 -10.05 -2.60 -18.77
C MET A 435 -11.05 -3.56 -18.11
N VAL A 436 -12.11 -3.03 -17.49
CA VAL A 436 -13.15 -3.84 -16.84
C VAL A 436 -13.91 -4.66 -17.89
N GLN A 437 -14.33 -4.02 -18.98
CA GLN A 437 -14.99 -4.70 -20.09
C GLN A 437 -14.11 -5.79 -20.70
N SER A 438 -12.83 -5.49 -20.96
CA SER A 438 -11.88 -6.48 -21.47
C SER A 438 -11.71 -7.69 -20.54
N ASN A 439 -11.66 -7.48 -19.22
CA ASN A 439 -11.61 -8.59 -18.26
C ASN A 439 -12.91 -9.42 -18.28
N LEU A 440 -14.08 -8.76 -18.29
CA LEU A 440 -15.37 -9.44 -18.35
C LEU A 440 -15.53 -10.24 -19.65
N ASP A 441 -15.17 -9.68 -20.80
CA ASP A 441 -15.23 -10.35 -22.10
C ASP A 441 -14.31 -11.58 -22.16
N ARG A 442 -13.10 -11.48 -21.60
CA ARG A 442 -12.19 -12.62 -21.48
C ARG A 442 -12.83 -13.75 -20.67
N ILE A 443 -13.41 -13.43 -19.50
CA ILE A 443 -14.04 -14.44 -18.64
C ILE A 443 -15.28 -15.04 -19.31
N ARG A 444 -16.10 -14.23 -20.00
CA ARG A 444 -17.23 -14.71 -20.78
C ARG A 444 -16.77 -15.72 -21.85
N THR A 445 -15.71 -15.40 -22.57
CA THR A 445 -15.13 -16.28 -23.60
C THR A 445 -14.64 -17.60 -22.99
N GLU A 446 -13.97 -17.55 -21.83
CA GLU A 446 -13.51 -18.74 -21.11
C GLU A 446 -14.70 -19.62 -20.66
N ALA A 447 -15.79 -19.01 -20.21
CA ALA A 447 -17.00 -19.72 -19.80
C ALA A 447 -17.73 -20.35 -21.00
N GLU A 448 -17.88 -19.60 -22.10
CA GLU A 448 -18.50 -20.09 -23.35
C GLU A 448 -17.71 -21.29 -23.93
N ALA A 449 -16.37 -21.22 -23.90
CA ALA A 449 -15.51 -22.32 -24.34
C ALA A 449 -15.68 -23.58 -23.47
N ALA A 450 -16.06 -23.42 -22.21
CA ALA A 450 -16.36 -24.51 -21.29
C ALA A 450 -17.84 -24.96 -21.34
N GLY A 451 -18.67 -24.37 -22.21
CA GLY A 451 -20.09 -24.68 -22.33
C GLY A 451 -20.96 -24.14 -21.17
N ILE A 452 -20.45 -23.16 -20.42
CA ILE A 452 -21.11 -22.59 -19.24
C ILE A 452 -21.88 -21.33 -19.65
N LYS A 453 -23.15 -21.25 -19.26
CA LYS A 453 -23.95 -20.04 -19.45
C LYS A 453 -23.38 -18.92 -18.58
N CYS A 454 -22.88 -17.85 -19.20
CA CYS A 454 -22.21 -16.76 -18.50
C CYS A 454 -22.82 -15.38 -18.81
N GLN A 455 -23.16 -14.62 -17.78
CA GLN A 455 -23.58 -13.22 -17.87
C GLN A 455 -22.56 -12.33 -17.16
N THR A 456 -22.28 -11.15 -17.72
CA THR A 456 -21.27 -10.23 -17.18
C THR A 456 -21.88 -8.91 -16.74
N HIS A 457 -21.45 -8.38 -15.59
CA HIS A 457 -21.97 -7.17 -14.97
C HIS A 457 -20.82 -6.20 -14.64
N ALA A 458 -20.81 -5.04 -15.30
CA ALA A 458 -19.93 -3.93 -14.93
C ALA A 458 -20.71 -3.00 -13.98
N ILE A 459 -20.33 -3.01 -12.70
CA ILE A 459 -21.05 -2.26 -11.66
C ILE A 459 -20.28 -1.00 -11.29
N HIS A 460 -20.98 0.11 -11.13
CA HIS A 460 -20.42 1.36 -10.63
C HIS A 460 -20.84 1.56 -9.19
N GLY A 461 -19.88 1.68 -8.27
CA GLY A 461 -20.22 1.79 -6.85
C GLY A 461 -19.04 2.17 -5.96
N ARG A 462 -19.36 2.59 -4.73
CA ARG A 462 -18.37 3.06 -3.74
C ARG A 462 -17.89 1.94 -2.82
N ALA A 463 -18.79 1.04 -2.43
CA ALA A 463 -18.53 -0.05 -1.49
C ALA A 463 -18.57 -1.40 -2.22
N VAL A 464 -17.43 -2.07 -2.32
CA VAL A 464 -17.30 -3.32 -3.10
C VAL A 464 -18.19 -4.42 -2.55
N ASP A 465 -18.25 -4.53 -1.23
CA ASP A 465 -19.02 -5.51 -0.49
C ASP A 465 -20.54 -5.33 -0.66
N GLU A 466 -21.04 -4.09 -0.54
CA GLU A 466 -22.46 -3.79 -0.71
C GLU A 466 -22.94 -4.11 -2.12
N GLU A 467 -22.15 -3.75 -3.14
CA GLU A 467 -22.48 -4.01 -4.55
C GLU A 467 -22.45 -5.50 -4.89
N ILE A 468 -21.53 -6.27 -4.28
CA ILE A 468 -21.50 -7.73 -4.44
C ILE A 468 -22.77 -8.36 -3.87
N VAL A 469 -23.16 -7.97 -2.65
CA VAL A 469 -24.35 -8.52 -1.99
C VAL A 469 -25.62 -8.11 -2.73
N ALA A 470 -25.75 -6.83 -3.10
CA ALA A 470 -26.90 -6.32 -3.83
C ALA A 470 -27.10 -7.04 -5.17
N LEU A 471 -26.03 -7.26 -5.93
CA LEU A 471 -26.11 -8.00 -7.19
C LEU A 471 -26.42 -9.48 -6.95
N ALA A 472 -25.88 -10.10 -5.89
CA ALA A 472 -26.18 -11.47 -5.53
C ALA A 472 -27.67 -11.67 -5.27
N ASP A 473 -28.29 -10.73 -4.54
CA ASP A 473 -29.73 -10.75 -4.28
C ASP A 473 -30.54 -10.52 -5.55
N GLN A 474 -30.11 -9.57 -6.40
CA GLN A 474 -30.78 -9.26 -7.67
C GLN A 474 -30.80 -10.45 -8.64
N VAL A 475 -29.68 -11.16 -8.78
CA VAL A 475 -29.60 -12.34 -9.66
C VAL A 475 -30.05 -13.62 -8.96
N GLN A 476 -30.43 -13.53 -7.68
CA GLN A 476 -30.75 -14.67 -6.83
C GLN A 476 -29.67 -15.76 -6.88
N ALA A 477 -28.43 -15.35 -6.63
CA ALA A 477 -27.27 -16.24 -6.59
C ALA A 477 -27.35 -17.17 -5.37
N ASP A 478 -27.10 -18.46 -5.58
CA ASP A 478 -27.01 -19.45 -4.49
C ASP A 478 -25.63 -19.41 -3.80
N LEU A 479 -24.63 -18.90 -4.52
CA LEU A 479 -23.23 -18.87 -4.10
C LEU A 479 -22.51 -17.63 -4.63
N ILE A 480 -21.90 -16.87 -3.72
CA ILE A 480 -20.89 -15.86 -4.07
C ILE A 480 -19.51 -16.51 -4.06
N ILE A 481 -18.75 -16.35 -5.13
CA ILE A 481 -17.39 -16.86 -5.26
C ILE A 481 -16.45 -15.67 -5.42
N MET A 482 -15.47 -15.56 -4.52
CA MET A 482 -14.52 -14.46 -4.55
C MET A 482 -13.13 -14.87 -4.06
N GLY A 483 -12.13 -14.07 -4.44
CA GLY A 483 -10.78 -14.25 -3.90
C GLY A 483 -10.74 -13.95 -2.40
N ARG A 484 -9.78 -14.56 -1.68
CA ARG A 484 -9.50 -14.20 -0.26
C ARG A 484 -9.20 -12.70 -0.07
N ARG A 485 -8.75 -12.02 -1.13
CA ARG A 485 -8.44 -10.59 -1.15
C ARG A 485 -8.71 -10.00 -2.54
N GLY A 486 -8.90 -8.69 -2.57
CA GLY A 486 -8.80 -7.89 -3.79
C GLY A 486 -7.42 -7.25 -3.99
N ARG A 487 -7.30 -6.47 -5.06
CA ARG A 487 -6.10 -5.79 -5.57
C ARG A 487 -5.36 -4.89 -4.55
N ARG A 488 -6.01 -4.49 -3.44
CA ARG A 488 -5.52 -3.46 -2.50
C ARG A 488 -4.92 -3.98 -1.17
N GLY A 489 -4.91 -5.29 -0.89
CA GLY A 489 -4.46 -5.85 0.40
C GLY A 489 -2.93 -5.85 0.65
N LEU A 490 -2.49 -5.46 1.86
CA LEU A 490 -1.07 -5.27 2.23
C LEU A 490 -0.32 -6.54 2.71
N ALA A 491 -1.03 -7.57 3.22
CA ALA A 491 -0.44 -8.79 3.78
C ALA A 491 -0.78 -10.04 2.94
N ARG A 492 0.20 -10.93 2.71
CA ARG A 492 0.03 -12.14 1.87
C ARG A 492 -0.77 -13.28 2.54
N LEU A 493 -0.99 -13.24 3.86
CA LEU A 493 -1.64 -14.32 4.62
C LEU A 493 -2.97 -13.94 5.32
N MET A 494 -3.39 -12.67 5.36
CA MET A 494 -4.65 -12.25 6.05
C MET A 494 -5.92 -12.19 5.18
N LEU A 495 -7.12 -12.27 5.73
CA LEU A 495 -8.40 -12.10 5.02
C LEU A 495 -8.57 -10.63 4.57
N GLY A 496 -9.12 -10.40 3.37
CA GLY A 496 -9.41 -9.05 2.89
C GLY A 496 -10.66 -8.45 3.55
N HIS A 497 -10.68 -7.12 3.75
CA HIS A 497 -11.81 -6.41 4.36
C HIS A 497 -13.13 -6.64 3.61
N ALA A 498 -13.14 -6.46 2.29
CA ALA A 498 -14.33 -6.71 1.46
C ALA A 498 -14.82 -8.17 1.55
N THR A 499 -13.91 -9.14 1.60
CA THR A 499 -14.26 -10.56 1.77
C THR A 499 -14.96 -10.79 3.12
N ALA A 500 -14.43 -10.23 4.21
CA ALA A 500 -15.03 -10.35 5.53
C ALA A 500 -16.43 -9.71 5.59
N GLN A 501 -16.60 -8.52 4.98
CA GLN A 501 -17.89 -7.83 4.92
C GLN A 501 -18.93 -8.60 4.08
N VAL A 502 -18.53 -9.13 2.91
CA VAL A 502 -19.43 -9.97 2.09
C VAL A 502 -19.86 -11.21 2.87
N ILE A 503 -18.96 -11.90 3.58
CA ILE A 503 -19.34 -13.05 4.42
C ILE A 503 -20.30 -12.61 5.54
N GLY A 504 -20.11 -11.43 6.13
CA GLY A 504 -21.02 -10.88 7.13
C GLY A 504 -22.42 -10.66 6.57
N SER A 505 -22.53 -9.92 5.48
CA SER A 505 -23.78 -9.36 4.96
C SER A 505 -24.52 -10.23 3.93
N ALA A 506 -23.85 -11.17 3.26
CA ALA A 506 -24.49 -11.98 2.22
C ALA A 506 -25.60 -12.88 2.78
N HIS A 507 -26.70 -12.99 2.02
CA HIS A 507 -27.82 -13.88 2.27
C HIS A 507 -27.57 -15.31 1.77
N CYS A 508 -26.74 -15.48 0.74
CA CYS A 508 -26.32 -16.77 0.22
C CYS A 508 -24.92 -17.20 0.72
N SER A 509 -24.54 -18.44 0.43
CA SER A 509 -23.24 -18.96 0.88
C SER A 509 -22.08 -18.26 0.15
N VAL A 510 -20.90 -18.24 0.78
CA VAL A 510 -19.72 -17.56 0.22
C VAL A 510 -18.55 -18.53 0.12
N LEU A 511 -18.06 -18.76 -1.10
CA LEU A 511 -16.85 -19.51 -1.38
C LEU A 511 -15.66 -18.55 -1.52
N VAL A 512 -14.71 -18.67 -0.61
CA VAL A 512 -13.47 -17.91 -0.63
C VAL A 512 -12.35 -18.75 -1.22
N VAL A 513 -11.79 -18.27 -2.34
CA VAL A 513 -10.76 -18.98 -3.11
C VAL A 513 -9.40 -18.30 -2.94
N PRO A 514 -8.42 -18.97 -2.33
CA PRO A 514 -7.05 -18.50 -2.26
C PRO A 514 -6.35 -18.57 -3.62
N ARG A 515 -5.33 -17.74 -3.83
CA ARG A 515 -4.60 -17.66 -5.11
C ARG A 515 -4.11 -19.02 -5.63
N ALA A 516 -3.57 -19.85 -4.75
CA ALA A 516 -2.95 -21.13 -5.10
C ALA A 516 -3.89 -22.33 -4.92
N ALA A 517 -5.15 -22.09 -4.54
CA ALA A 517 -6.11 -23.17 -4.37
C ALA A 517 -6.57 -23.70 -5.72
N HIS A 518 -6.80 -25.00 -5.78
CA HIS A 518 -7.38 -25.71 -6.89
C HIS A 518 -8.42 -26.69 -6.35
N ILE A 519 -9.65 -26.61 -6.82
CA ILE A 519 -10.79 -27.42 -6.36
C ILE A 519 -11.00 -28.54 -7.39
N GLU A 520 -10.28 -29.65 -7.21
CA GLU A 520 -10.49 -30.84 -8.02
C GLU A 520 -11.77 -31.58 -7.61
N GLY A 521 -12.28 -31.31 -6.41
CA GLY A 521 -13.45 -31.96 -5.82
C GLY A 521 -13.17 -33.41 -5.44
N ARG A 522 -11.95 -33.73 -4.98
CA ARG A 522 -11.60 -35.11 -4.58
C ARG A 522 -11.89 -35.39 -3.12
N HIS A 523 -11.63 -34.42 -2.24
CA HIS A 523 -11.76 -34.61 -0.80
C HIS A 523 -12.14 -33.29 -0.11
N LEU A 524 -13.27 -33.27 0.58
CA LEU A 524 -13.77 -32.16 1.37
C LEU A 524 -13.53 -32.41 2.86
N VAL A 525 -13.17 -31.36 3.60
CA VAL A 525 -13.24 -31.36 5.07
C VAL A 525 -14.45 -30.57 5.51
N LEU A 526 -15.37 -31.19 6.23
CA LEU A 526 -16.52 -30.54 6.85
C LEU A 526 -16.27 -30.35 8.34
N ALA A 527 -16.26 -29.09 8.79
CA ALA A 527 -16.21 -28.75 10.20
C ALA A 527 -17.63 -28.66 10.78
N THR A 528 -17.91 -29.44 11.82
CA THR A 528 -19.19 -29.39 12.54
C THR A 528 -18.99 -29.17 14.03
N ASP A 529 -19.81 -28.29 14.61
CA ASP A 529 -19.95 -28.16 16.06
C ASP A 529 -21.34 -28.62 16.53
N GLY A 530 -22.14 -29.22 15.64
CA GLY A 530 -23.52 -29.63 15.88
C GLY A 530 -24.54 -28.49 15.99
N SER A 531 -24.17 -27.25 15.63
CA SER A 531 -25.11 -26.12 15.53
C SER A 531 -25.92 -26.17 14.23
N ARG A 532 -27.02 -25.40 14.17
CA ARG A 532 -27.83 -25.24 12.95
C ARG A 532 -27.03 -24.79 11.73
N TYR A 533 -25.99 -23.97 11.93
CA TYR A 533 -25.13 -23.49 10.86
C TYR A 533 -24.21 -24.60 10.34
N ALA A 534 -23.74 -25.47 11.23
CA ALA A 534 -22.98 -26.66 10.87
C ALA A 534 -23.86 -27.71 10.18
N ASP A 535 -25.12 -27.87 10.59
CA ASP A 535 -26.07 -28.77 9.92
C ASP A 535 -26.37 -28.27 8.48
N ALA A 536 -26.55 -26.96 8.29
CA ALA A 536 -26.67 -26.38 6.94
C ALA A 536 -25.41 -26.61 6.09
N ALA A 537 -24.23 -26.49 6.71
CA ALA A 537 -22.96 -26.79 6.07
C ALA A 537 -22.86 -28.28 5.68
N ALA A 538 -23.38 -29.19 6.50
CA ALA A 538 -23.41 -30.62 6.21
C ALA A 538 -24.26 -30.96 4.98
N VAL A 539 -25.48 -30.43 4.90
CA VAL A 539 -26.37 -30.60 3.74
C VAL A 539 -25.71 -30.06 2.47
N THR A 540 -25.09 -28.89 2.56
CA THR A 540 -24.39 -28.26 1.42
C THR A 540 -23.17 -29.07 0.98
N ALA A 541 -22.39 -29.60 1.94
CA ALA A 541 -21.23 -30.45 1.66
C ALA A 541 -21.63 -31.78 1.02
N ALA A 542 -22.72 -32.42 1.46
CA ALA A 542 -23.21 -33.67 0.90
C ALA A 542 -23.60 -33.50 -0.58
N ARG A 543 -24.38 -32.46 -0.89
CA ARG A 543 -24.71 -32.07 -2.27
C ARG A 543 -23.48 -31.84 -3.13
N LEU A 544 -22.50 -31.09 -2.59
CA LEU A 544 -21.29 -30.79 -3.34
C LEU A 544 -20.42 -32.04 -3.58
N ALA A 545 -20.38 -32.94 -2.61
CA ALA A 545 -19.71 -34.22 -2.73
C ALA A 545 -20.34 -35.09 -3.82
N GLN A 546 -21.67 -35.10 -3.94
CA GLN A 546 -22.37 -35.80 -5.03
C GLN A 546 -22.04 -35.22 -6.41
N PHE A 547 -22.00 -33.89 -6.56
CA PHE A 547 -21.60 -33.26 -7.84
C PHE A 547 -20.16 -33.56 -8.24
N CYS A 548 -19.28 -33.82 -7.27
CA CYS A 548 -17.86 -34.02 -7.52
C CYS A 548 -17.40 -35.49 -7.40
N ASP A 549 -18.28 -36.40 -6.99
CA ASP A 549 -17.92 -37.77 -6.55
C ASP A 549 -16.81 -37.76 -5.49
N ALA A 550 -16.96 -36.89 -4.48
CA ALA A 550 -15.90 -36.56 -3.54
C ALA A 550 -16.02 -37.30 -2.21
N ARG A 551 -14.87 -37.55 -1.58
CA ARG A 551 -14.79 -38.05 -0.21
C ARG A 551 -14.98 -36.93 0.79
N VAL A 552 -15.57 -37.21 1.95
CA VAL A 552 -15.78 -36.22 3.01
C VAL A 552 -15.16 -36.69 4.33
N SER A 553 -14.31 -35.86 4.94
CA SER A 553 -13.90 -36.02 6.34
C SER A 553 -14.67 -35.03 7.21
N VAL A 554 -15.54 -35.54 8.07
CA VAL A 554 -16.30 -34.74 9.03
C VAL A 554 -15.51 -34.63 10.33
N VAL A 555 -15.26 -33.41 10.81
CA VAL A 555 -14.50 -33.18 12.04
C VAL A 555 -15.27 -32.29 13.00
N SER A 556 -15.36 -32.72 14.27
CA SER A 556 -15.72 -31.87 15.40
C SER A 556 -14.52 -31.72 16.32
N VAL A 557 -14.24 -30.48 16.73
CA VAL A 557 -13.08 -30.17 17.57
C VAL A 557 -13.52 -29.79 18.97
N THR A 558 -13.05 -30.52 19.98
CA THR A 558 -13.17 -30.16 21.39
C THR A 558 -11.91 -29.45 21.87
N THR A 559 -11.99 -28.73 22.97
CA THR A 559 -10.82 -28.09 23.60
C THR A 559 -10.57 -28.72 24.97
N PRO A 560 -9.34 -28.66 25.52
CA PRO A 560 -9.02 -29.26 26.83
C PRO A 560 -9.86 -28.71 27.99
N SER A 561 -10.43 -27.51 27.82
CA SER A 561 -11.32 -26.87 28.80
C SER A 561 -12.75 -27.42 28.78
N HIS A 562 -13.11 -28.27 27.82
CA HIS A 562 -14.44 -28.85 27.71
C HIS A 562 -14.54 -30.15 28.54
N GLY A 563 -15.63 -30.30 29.30
CA GLY A 563 -15.91 -31.51 30.07
C GLY A 563 -16.30 -32.72 29.20
N PRO A 564 -16.42 -33.93 29.79
CA PRO A 564 -16.72 -35.17 29.06
C PRO A 564 -18.03 -35.12 28.28
N GLU A 565 -19.04 -34.40 28.77
CA GLU A 565 -20.33 -34.21 28.09
C GLU A 565 -20.17 -33.59 26.69
N ARG A 566 -19.26 -32.61 26.55
CA ARG A 566 -18.99 -31.96 25.26
C ARG A 566 -18.38 -32.90 24.23
N ARG A 567 -17.56 -33.84 24.67
CA ARG A 567 -17.00 -34.86 23.79
C ARG A 567 -18.08 -35.81 23.29
N THR A 568 -19.03 -36.17 24.14
CA THR A 568 -20.21 -36.95 23.75
C THR A 568 -21.08 -36.19 22.76
N GLU A 569 -21.37 -34.90 22.99
CA GLU A 569 -22.11 -34.06 22.04
C GLU A 569 -21.40 -33.94 20.69
N ALA A 570 -20.07 -33.76 20.70
CA ALA A 570 -19.26 -33.70 19.49
C ALA A 570 -19.34 -35.01 18.70
N GLN A 571 -19.27 -36.16 19.39
CA GLN A 571 -19.41 -37.47 18.76
C GLN A 571 -20.80 -37.65 18.16
N GLN A 572 -21.86 -37.31 18.89
CA GLN A 572 -23.24 -37.38 18.39
C GLN A 572 -23.47 -36.48 17.16
N ALA A 573 -22.85 -35.29 17.13
CA ALA A 573 -22.94 -34.40 15.98
C ALA A 573 -22.24 -34.99 14.75
N VAL A 574 -21.05 -35.57 14.92
CA VAL A 574 -20.31 -36.25 13.85
C VAL A 574 -21.09 -37.47 13.36
N ASP A 575 -21.55 -38.34 14.25
CA ASP A 575 -22.27 -39.57 13.89
C ASP A 575 -23.54 -39.26 13.08
N ARG A 576 -24.30 -38.25 13.50
CA ARG A 576 -25.51 -37.79 12.78
C ARG A 576 -25.19 -37.33 11.36
N VAL A 577 -24.13 -36.54 11.17
CA VAL A 577 -23.73 -36.04 9.85
C VAL A 577 -23.21 -37.17 8.97
N VAL A 578 -22.40 -38.07 9.53
CA VAL A 578 -21.86 -39.25 8.83
C VAL A 578 -22.99 -40.18 8.38
N GLU A 579 -23.96 -40.47 9.25
CA GLU A 579 -25.11 -41.29 8.91
C GLU A 579 -25.93 -40.66 7.79
N HIS A 580 -26.21 -39.35 7.88
CA HIS A 580 -26.92 -38.61 6.83
C HIS A 580 -26.19 -38.69 5.48
N MET A 581 -24.89 -38.41 5.44
CA MET A 581 -24.09 -38.46 4.21
C MET A 581 -23.98 -39.88 3.61
N ARG A 582 -23.88 -40.92 4.45
CA ARG A 582 -23.89 -42.32 3.98
C ARG A 582 -25.22 -42.71 3.35
N ASN A 583 -26.33 -42.28 3.95
CA ASN A 583 -27.66 -42.53 3.41
C ASN A 583 -27.85 -41.84 2.05
N GLU A 584 -27.14 -40.73 1.82
CA GLU A 584 -27.07 -40.03 0.54
C GLU A 584 -26.00 -40.58 -0.43
N GLY A 585 -25.34 -41.68 -0.09
CA GLY A 585 -24.38 -42.37 -0.95
C GLY A 585 -22.97 -41.75 -1.01
N THR A 586 -22.63 -40.85 -0.08
CA THR A 586 -21.31 -40.19 -0.04
C THR A 586 -20.30 -41.02 0.76
N GLU A 587 -19.07 -41.16 0.25
CA GLU A 587 -17.96 -41.76 1.01
C GLU A 587 -17.52 -40.79 2.13
N VAL A 588 -17.77 -41.17 3.39
CA VAL A 588 -17.58 -40.28 4.54
C VAL A 588 -16.95 -40.97 5.75
N GLU A 589 -16.00 -40.27 6.38
CA GLU A 589 -15.41 -40.59 7.68
C GLU A 589 -15.71 -39.50 8.71
N GLY A 590 -15.78 -39.89 9.99
CA GLY A 590 -16.07 -39.00 11.11
C GLY A 590 -14.97 -39.01 12.16
N LEU A 591 -14.55 -37.83 12.63
CA LEU A 591 -13.46 -37.63 13.56
C LEU A 591 -13.87 -36.65 14.67
N VAL A 592 -13.59 -37.01 15.92
CA VAL A 592 -13.60 -36.06 17.05
C VAL A 592 -12.16 -35.89 17.51
N GLN A 593 -11.67 -34.65 17.43
CA GLN A 593 -10.29 -34.31 17.80
C GLN A 593 -10.26 -33.24 18.89
N GLU A 594 -9.21 -33.24 19.69
CA GLU A 594 -8.99 -32.23 20.73
C GLU A 594 -7.89 -31.27 20.29
N GLY A 595 -8.11 -29.96 20.44
CA GLY A 595 -7.12 -28.94 20.12
C GLY A 595 -7.73 -27.56 19.84
N VAL A 596 -6.97 -26.71 19.16
CA VAL A 596 -7.48 -25.43 18.65
C VAL A 596 -8.26 -25.69 17.35
N PRO A 597 -9.56 -25.34 17.25
CA PRO A 597 -10.39 -25.70 16.11
C PRO A 597 -9.81 -25.36 14.73
N SER A 598 -9.29 -24.14 14.54
CA SER A 598 -8.72 -23.74 13.25
C SER A 598 -7.47 -24.54 12.87
N GLU A 599 -6.57 -24.78 13.82
CA GLU A 599 -5.35 -25.56 13.60
C GLU A 599 -5.66 -27.02 13.28
N VAL A 600 -6.61 -27.61 14.00
CA VAL A 600 -7.06 -28.99 13.79
C VAL A 600 -7.72 -29.15 12.43
N ILE A 601 -8.66 -28.27 12.08
CA ILE A 601 -9.39 -28.33 10.79
C ILE A 601 -8.43 -28.13 9.62
N THR A 602 -7.54 -27.14 9.71
CA THR A 602 -6.57 -26.87 8.63
C THR A 602 -5.48 -27.94 8.57
N GLY A 603 -5.10 -28.52 9.71
CA GLY A 603 -4.20 -29.67 9.79
C GLY A 603 -4.79 -30.90 9.11
N LEU A 604 -6.03 -31.25 9.42
CA LEU A 604 -6.74 -32.36 8.79
C LEU A 604 -6.88 -32.17 7.27
N ALA A 605 -7.20 -30.95 6.82
CA ALA A 605 -7.25 -30.64 5.40
C ALA A 605 -5.91 -30.90 4.69
N ARG A 606 -4.78 -30.58 5.32
CA ARG A 606 -3.45 -30.91 4.77
C ARG A 606 -3.17 -32.42 4.82
N GLU A 607 -3.49 -33.08 5.92
CA GLU A 607 -3.26 -34.52 6.10
C GLU A 607 -4.02 -35.36 5.08
N ARG A 608 -5.26 -34.95 4.77
CA ARG A 608 -6.12 -35.62 3.79
C ARG A 608 -5.96 -35.11 2.36
N ASN A 609 -5.08 -34.14 2.12
CA ASN A 609 -4.97 -33.44 0.84
C ASN A 609 -6.33 -32.91 0.33
N ALA A 610 -7.15 -32.40 1.25
CA ALA A 610 -8.43 -31.81 0.92
C ALA A 610 -8.26 -30.49 0.17
N ASP A 611 -9.06 -30.30 -0.86
CA ASP A 611 -9.03 -29.11 -1.72
C ASP A 611 -10.09 -28.06 -1.32
N LEU A 612 -11.07 -28.47 -0.50
CA LEU A 612 -12.13 -27.61 0.01
C LEU A 612 -12.43 -27.88 1.49
N ILE A 613 -12.51 -26.81 2.28
CA ILE A 613 -13.03 -26.82 3.65
C ILE A 613 -14.45 -26.23 3.64
N VAL A 614 -15.41 -26.92 4.24
CA VAL A 614 -16.80 -26.47 4.39
C VAL A 614 -17.07 -26.19 5.86
N THR A 615 -17.64 -25.02 6.16
CA THR A 615 -17.96 -24.61 7.53
C THR A 615 -19.22 -23.75 7.56
N GLY A 616 -19.90 -23.72 8.71
CA GLY A 616 -20.96 -22.76 8.96
C GLY A 616 -20.42 -21.34 9.12
N SER A 617 -21.24 -20.33 8.82
CA SER A 617 -20.90 -18.92 9.08
C SER A 617 -20.67 -18.60 10.56
N HIS A 618 -21.34 -19.33 11.46
CA HIS A 618 -21.26 -19.16 12.91
C HIS A 618 -21.26 -20.53 13.60
N GLY A 619 -20.87 -20.55 14.88
CA GLY A 619 -21.01 -21.70 15.76
C GLY A 619 -22.17 -21.55 16.76
N ARG A 620 -22.12 -22.32 17.85
CA ARG A 620 -23.16 -22.36 18.90
C ARG A 620 -23.48 -21.03 19.61
N SER A 621 -22.57 -20.05 19.65
CA SER A 621 -22.70 -18.83 20.46
C SER A 621 -23.27 -17.61 19.70
N GLY A 622 -23.76 -17.76 18.47
CA GLY A 622 -23.95 -16.66 17.52
C GLY A 622 -24.84 -15.50 17.99
N LEU A 623 -24.28 -14.28 18.00
CA LEU A 623 -25.01 -13.00 17.96
C LEU A 623 -25.43 -12.69 16.52
N GLU A 624 -26.51 -11.92 16.35
CA GLU A 624 -27.19 -11.72 15.07
C GLU A 624 -26.36 -11.03 13.97
N ARG A 625 -26.37 -11.66 12.78
CA ARG A 625 -26.43 -11.12 11.41
C ARG A 625 -25.29 -10.29 10.80
N VAL A 626 -24.21 -9.89 11.48
CA VAL A 626 -23.19 -9.02 10.84
C VAL A 626 -21.74 -9.51 10.90
N LEU A 627 -21.37 -10.44 11.79
CA LEU A 627 -19.96 -10.81 12.03
C LEU A 627 -19.68 -12.29 11.76
N ILE A 628 -18.61 -12.59 11.02
CA ILE A 628 -18.12 -13.96 10.80
C ILE A 628 -17.73 -14.64 12.12
N GLY A 629 -17.99 -15.94 12.25
CA GLY A 629 -17.52 -16.73 13.40
C GLY A 629 -15.99 -16.73 13.50
N SER A 630 -15.46 -16.58 14.72
CA SER A 630 -14.02 -16.47 14.97
C SER A 630 -13.19 -17.67 14.49
N VAL A 631 -13.77 -18.87 14.49
CA VAL A 631 -13.14 -20.09 13.96
C VAL A 631 -13.07 -20.03 12.44
N SER A 632 -14.19 -19.73 11.76
CA SER A 632 -14.25 -19.59 10.31
C SER A 632 -13.32 -18.49 9.79
N GLU A 633 -13.23 -17.37 10.52
CA GLU A 633 -12.27 -16.30 10.23
C GLU A 633 -10.81 -16.76 10.33
N ARG A 634 -10.43 -17.50 11.38
CA ARG A 634 -9.07 -18.05 11.51
C ARG A 634 -8.74 -19.05 10.42
N ILE A 635 -9.67 -19.96 10.10
CA ILE A 635 -9.50 -20.92 9.00
C ILE A 635 -9.22 -20.18 7.67
N LEU A 636 -10.02 -19.16 7.35
CA LEU A 636 -9.84 -18.33 6.14
C LEU A 636 -8.49 -17.61 6.09
N ASN A 637 -7.92 -17.26 7.24
CA ASN A 637 -6.59 -16.66 7.33
C ASN A 637 -5.47 -17.71 7.13
N GLU A 638 -5.60 -18.89 7.73
CA GLU A 638 -4.50 -19.84 7.91
C GLU A 638 -4.39 -20.92 6.81
N THR A 639 -5.50 -21.28 6.17
CA THR A 639 -5.50 -22.38 5.20
C THR A 639 -4.92 -21.96 3.84
N PRO A 640 -4.32 -22.85 3.03
CA PRO A 640 -4.11 -22.61 1.60
C PRO A 640 -5.28 -23.05 0.72
N CYS A 641 -6.23 -23.82 1.26
CA CYS A 641 -7.35 -24.44 0.53
C CYS A 641 -8.54 -23.48 0.36
N ALA A 642 -9.45 -23.79 -0.58
CA ALA A 642 -10.70 -23.05 -0.69
C ALA A 642 -11.56 -23.27 0.57
N VAL A 643 -12.37 -22.27 0.93
CA VAL A 643 -13.27 -22.35 2.09
C VAL A 643 -14.67 -21.92 1.71
N LEU A 644 -15.63 -22.83 1.84
CA LEU A 644 -17.05 -22.56 1.68
C LEU A 644 -17.67 -22.25 3.03
N VAL A 645 -18.13 -21.00 3.19
CA VAL A 645 -18.84 -20.53 4.38
C VAL A 645 -20.34 -20.54 4.10
N VAL A 646 -21.05 -21.44 4.79
CA VAL A 646 -22.47 -21.71 4.54
C VAL A 646 -23.37 -20.83 5.40
N LYS A 647 -24.41 -20.26 4.76
CA LYS A 647 -25.48 -19.48 5.39
C LYS A 647 -26.73 -20.35 5.55
N THR A 648 -27.54 -20.08 6.57
CA THR A 648 -28.74 -20.89 6.89
C THR A 648 -30.01 -20.50 6.14
N GLY A 649 -29.93 -19.53 5.20
CA GLY A 649 -31.11 -18.91 4.59
C GLY A 649 -31.70 -17.80 5.45
#